data_AF-A0A240A439-F1
#
_entry.id   AF-A0A240A439-F1
#
_cell.length_a   1.000
_cell.length_b   1.000
_cell.length_c   1.000
_cell.angle_alpha   90.00
_cell.angle_beta   90.00
_cell.angle_gamma   90.00
#
_symmetry.space_group_name_H-M   'P 1'
#
loop_
_entity.id
_entity.type
_entity.pdbx_description
1 polymer ?
#
loop_
_entity_poly.entity_id
_entity_poly.type
_entity_poly.pdbx_seq_one_letter_code
_entity_poly.pdbx_strand_id
1 'polypeptide(L)'
;MDALYNIKKRLVRRFDYISVNQTTSQILIEFRYKNYFWFNTKLFEVEIQNKKIPVKVSKKRADRIILSIDKKLFKFESMEVLLKLDCYYNKKKLWIRNNIAENKYIEIDNKLCELDCSKSINIKIVDDSYLYISDEIKLSVSINKARLILNVNSDLNFTKIRLMNKQYENEIFLYKRSESEYAIPLKSIEQLEMHSYESIHLINGQNAYLAIFNNKHDFNLNSMNLLVYKSTFNIHHKVFNVNDILIRETPDKSGFIVNFQESENNKIEKHLNIVMTDNEDEVLSKYPLTYNGQKLTCKIPYDVFVDNRIGKKLYVEAIERNTNRKVIFSISENNKSKVIYRTPLSVRNEFYYIEFISKKGMFVNYKKPFLKNGINYINDRSINFFVKADDIYSHCTFSLSYEDRYSKETIEYCIDPGETEIEIDYNQIETIISKPKTVIDLFITIREQNNLVRREKIRFRTKEYKKDNYFSRKNIKNHDGNVYYLSTITPFKNIKLERFSISNKQHELMSNNEKDDNIWLIGERFDTAQDNGIIFFDWLRNNTNVDAYYVIDEDSIDYEQIKNKKNVIKFGSLKHYEIASKAKVLVSTHDFENILPYKPAKGFYGYEDTFKVFLQHGVLGRKSVEYHKFHYELPFDMFNVSSSSEKYDVVVNELGYDEENVYITGLSRFDKLPIKSNDNSIKKILIMPTWRDWLNSDFAFENSEYLERYLNLIKNPKLNKLIEHQGVEVNFYPHYRSQNYFKLYLMSNELKVQYVELGQKTVQSLLIEHDLLITDYSSVSFDFTYMNKPVIFYHFDVERFFRKGILRPIHETFLGDIVYEEKNLIERINNAVMNNDDHNLNIDKKHIFDFNDKNNNERIYQSILSNLEK
;
A
#
# COMPACT_ATOMS: atom_id res chain seq x y z
N MET A 1 -28.69 -15.53 12.18
CA MET A 1 -27.93 -14.62 11.29
C MET A 1 -27.27 -15.33 10.11
N ASP A 2 -26.69 -16.53 10.27
CA ASP A 2 -26.01 -17.25 9.16
C ASP A 2 -26.94 -17.66 8.02
N ALA A 3 -28.19 -18.02 8.29
CA ALA A 3 -29.18 -18.32 7.24
C ALA A 3 -29.49 -17.08 6.38
N LEU A 4 -29.71 -15.92 7.01
CA LEU A 4 -29.97 -14.63 6.34
C LEU A 4 -28.74 -14.14 5.57
N TYR A 5 -27.53 -14.32 6.13
CA TYR A 5 -26.27 -14.03 5.46
C TYR A 5 -26.04 -14.95 4.24
N ASN A 6 -26.36 -16.24 4.36
CA ASN A 6 -26.28 -17.19 3.25
C ASN A 6 -27.33 -16.94 2.16
N ILE A 7 -28.55 -16.52 2.54
CA ILE A 7 -29.60 -16.08 1.61
C ILE A 7 -29.17 -14.79 0.89
N LYS A 8 -28.68 -13.77 1.63
CA LYS A 8 -28.12 -12.54 1.05
C LYS A 8 -26.99 -12.86 0.07
N LYS A 9 -26.05 -13.72 0.44
CA LYS A 9 -24.94 -14.18 -0.42
C LYS A 9 -25.42 -14.94 -1.67
N ARG A 10 -26.55 -15.64 -1.58
CA ARG A 10 -27.22 -16.32 -2.71
C ARG A 10 -27.98 -15.36 -3.63
N LEU A 11 -28.48 -14.23 -3.13
CA LEU A 11 -29.26 -13.23 -3.88
C LEU A 11 -28.42 -12.10 -4.50
N VAL A 12 -27.18 -11.88 -4.04
CA VAL A 12 -26.27 -10.87 -4.62
C VAL A 12 -26.07 -11.10 -6.11
N ARG A 13 -26.29 -10.05 -6.93
CA ARG A 13 -25.95 -10.03 -8.35
C ARG A 13 -24.45 -10.19 -8.53
N ARG A 14 -24.04 -11.09 -9.43
CA ARG A 14 -22.61 -11.35 -9.69
C ARG A 14 -22.32 -11.21 -11.16
N PHE A 15 -21.17 -10.63 -11.48
CA PHE A 15 -20.67 -10.47 -12.82
C PHE A 15 -19.20 -10.91 -12.81
N ASP A 16 -18.96 -12.11 -13.32
CA ASP A 16 -17.66 -12.78 -13.25
C ASP A 16 -16.99 -12.72 -14.64
N TYR A 17 -15.72 -12.33 -14.68
CA TYR A 17 -14.86 -12.47 -15.85
C TYR A 17 -14.46 -13.94 -16.05
N ILE A 18 -14.55 -14.44 -17.29
CA ILE A 18 -14.39 -15.87 -17.62
C ILE A 18 -13.22 -16.13 -18.55
N SER A 19 -13.03 -15.30 -19.58
CA SER A 19 -11.91 -15.39 -20.51
C SER A 19 -11.82 -14.14 -21.38
N VAL A 20 -10.64 -13.89 -21.92
CA VAL A 20 -10.42 -12.99 -23.04
C VAL A 20 -9.75 -13.77 -24.17
N ASN A 21 -10.19 -13.50 -25.39
CA ASN A 21 -9.53 -13.92 -26.61
C ASN A 21 -9.36 -12.70 -27.51
N GLN A 22 -8.47 -12.78 -28.48
CA GLN A 22 -8.27 -11.73 -29.47
C GLN A 22 -8.29 -12.31 -30.88
N THR A 23 -8.70 -11.47 -31.82
CA THR A 23 -8.48 -11.65 -33.25
C THR A 23 -7.58 -10.52 -33.75
N THR A 24 -7.28 -10.49 -35.05
CA THR A 24 -6.51 -9.40 -35.68
C THR A 24 -7.13 -8.02 -35.44
N SER A 25 -8.46 -7.92 -35.31
CA SER A 25 -9.16 -6.62 -35.19
C SER A 25 -9.99 -6.44 -33.93
N GLN A 26 -10.25 -7.50 -33.16
CA GLN A 26 -11.18 -7.43 -32.03
C GLN A 26 -10.66 -8.12 -30.78
N ILE A 27 -11.10 -7.62 -29.64
CA ILE A 27 -10.96 -8.26 -28.33
C ILE A 27 -12.33 -8.82 -27.93
N LEU A 28 -12.35 -10.09 -27.54
CA LEU A 28 -13.54 -10.85 -27.17
C LEU A 28 -13.47 -11.22 -25.69
N ILE A 29 -14.31 -10.58 -24.88
CA ILE A 29 -14.35 -10.76 -23.41
C ILE A 29 -15.61 -11.54 -23.03
N GLU A 30 -15.44 -12.70 -22.41
CA GLU A 30 -16.56 -13.52 -21.92
C GLU A 30 -16.86 -13.20 -20.45
N PHE A 31 -18.12 -12.88 -20.16
CA PHE A 31 -18.63 -12.69 -18.80
C PHE A 31 -19.72 -13.69 -18.48
N ARG A 32 -19.76 -14.12 -17.21
CA ARG A 32 -20.88 -14.85 -16.63
C ARG A 32 -21.61 -13.96 -15.63
N TYR A 33 -22.93 -13.89 -15.75
CA TYR A 33 -23.76 -13.15 -14.81
C TYR A 33 -24.68 -14.07 -14.01
N LYS A 34 -24.94 -13.74 -12.75
CA LYS A 34 -25.83 -14.51 -11.86
C LYS A 34 -26.79 -13.59 -11.11
N ASN A 35 -28.03 -14.06 -10.90
CA ASN A 35 -29.11 -13.36 -10.21
C ASN A 35 -29.58 -12.06 -10.92
N TYR A 36 -29.41 -11.99 -12.24
CA TYR A 36 -30.04 -10.97 -13.06
C TYR A 36 -31.36 -11.54 -13.59
N PHE A 37 -32.47 -10.91 -13.20
CA PHE A 37 -33.79 -11.23 -13.75
C PHE A 37 -33.80 -10.72 -15.21
N TRP A 38 -33.74 -11.65 -16.17
CA TRP A 38 -33.72 -11.37 -17.61
C TRP A 38 -32.68 -10.31 -18.06
N PHE A 39 -31.41 -10.71 -18.12
CA PHE A 39 -30.33 -9.84 -18.58
C PHE A 39 -30.58 -9.35 -20.03
N ASN A 40 -30.80 -8.04 -20.18
CA ASN A 40 -31.02 -7.38 -21.47
C ASN A 40 -29.70 -6.76 -21.95
N THR A 41 -29.13 -7.33 -23.02
CA THR A 41 -27.84 -6.87 -23.57
C THR A 41 -27.87 -5.44 -24.09
N LYS A 42 -29.05 -4.88 -24.41
CA LYS A 42 -29.19 -3.48 -24.85
C LYS A 42 -28.94 -2.46 -23.74
N LEU A 43 -29.02 -2.88 -22.47
CA LEU A 43 -28.75 -2.02 -21.30
C LEU A 43 -27.29 -2.08 -20.84
N PHE A 44 -26.46 -2.84 -21.55
CA PHE A 44 -25.05 -3.02 -21.23
C PHE A 44 -24.22 -1.97 -21.96
N GLU A 45 -23.41 -1.23 -21.21
CA GLU A 45 -22.57 -0.16 -21.72
C GLU A 45 -21.14 -0.36 -21.24
N VAL A 46 -20.18 0.15 -22.01
CA VAL A 46 -18.76 0.05 -21.71
C VAL A 46 -18.14 1.41 -21.91
N GLU A 47 -17.28 1.78 -20.96
CA GLU A 47 -16.44 2.95 -21.04
C GLU A 47 -14.98 2.52 -21.03
N ILE A 48 -14.16 3.15 -21.89
CA ILE A 48 -12.70 3.10 -21.81
C ILE A 48 -12.24 4.50 -21.42
N GLN A 49 -11.48 4.63 -20.34
CA GLN A 49 -11.05 5.91 -19.79
C GLN A 49 -12.20 6.93 -19.66
N ASN A 50 -13.30 6.51 -19.03
CA ASN A 50 -14.52 7.31 -18.83
C ASN A 50 -15.20 7.79 -20.13
N LYS A 51 -14.76 7.31 -21.31
CA LYS A 51 -15.37 7.61 -22.60
C LYS A 51 -16.20 6.40 -23.03
N LYS A 52 -17.50 6.61 -23.27
CA LYS A 52 -18.41 5.56 -23.76
C LYS A 52 -17.98 5.09 -25.15
N ILE A 53 -17.82 3.78 -25.31
CA ILE A 53 -17.40 3.18 -26.58
C ILE A 53 -18.51 2.32 -27.20
N PRO A 54 -18.57 2.22 -28.54
CA PRO A 54 -19.46 1.30 -29.20
C PRO A 54 -19.00 -0.15 -28.95
N VAL A 55 -19.92 -1.00 -28.50
CA VAL A 55 -19.63 -2.41 -28.23
C VAL A 55 -20.70 -3.34 -28.78
N LYS A 56 -20.30 -4.53 -29.21
CA LYS A 56 -21.21 -5.59 -29.64
C LYS A 56 -21.31 -6.64 -28.53
N VAL A 57 -22.51 -6.78 -27.96
CA VAL A 57 -22.78 -7.76 -26.90
C VAL A 57 -23.63 -8.90 -27.47
N SER A 58 -23.14 -10.13 -27.38
CA SER A 58 -23.85 -11.34 -27.83
C SER A 58 -24.09 -12.30 -26.68
N LYS A 59 -25.25 -12.97 -26.65
CA LYS A 59 -25.54 -14.02 -25.66
C LYS A 59 -24.90 -15.33 -26.13
N LYS A 60 -23.99 -15.88 -25.32
CA LYS A 60 -23.38 -17.19 -25.56
C LYS A 60 -24.22 -18.31 -24.95
N ARG A 61 -24.77 -18.07 -23.75
CA ARG A 61 -25.63 -18.99 -22.97
C ARG A 61 -26.61 -18.18 -22.11
N ALA A 62 -27.53 -18.86 -21.42
CA ALA A 62 -28.53 -18.23 -20.55
C ALA A 62 -27.91 -17.33 -19.46
N ASP A 63 -26.69 -17.62 -19.01
CA ASP A 63 -25.96 -16.89 -17.96
C ASP A 63 -24.65 -16.26 -18.48
N ARG A 64 -24.41 -16.22 -19.80
CA ARG A 64 -23.14 -15.74 -20.38
C ARG A 64 -23.31 -14.80 -21.56
N ILE A 65 -22.49 -13.76 -21.58
CA ILE A 65 -22.33 -12.85 -22.71
C ILE A 65 -20.89 -12.84 -23.22
N ILE A 66 -20.72 -12.55 -24.51
CA ILE A 66 -19.45 -12.18 -25.12
C ILE A 66 -19.55 -10.73 -25.55
N LEU A 67 -18.62 -9.93 -25.05
CA LEU A 67 -18.37 -8.55 -25.42
C LEU A 67 -17.31 -8.53 -26.52
N SER A 68 -17.63 -7.95 -27.67
CA SER A 68 -16.71 -7.74 -28.79
C SER A 68 -16.43 -6.25 -28.93
N ILE A 69 -15.15 -5.89 -28.89
CA ILE A 69 -14.65 -4.52 -28.94
C ILE A 69 -13.58 -4.44 -30.02
N ASP A 70 -13.65 -3.41 -30.87
CA ASP A 70 -12.62 -3.15 -31.88
C ASP A 70 -11.32 -2.67 -31.21
N LYS A 71 -10.18 -3.27 -31.58
CA LYS A 71 -8.86 -2.91 -31.05
C LYS A 71 -8.53 -1.42 -31.25
N LYS A 72 -9.04 -0.80 -32.33
CA LYS A 72 -8.83 0.64 -32.63
C LYS A 72 -9.44 1.59 -31.59
N LEU A 73 -10.34 1.09 -30.73
CA LEU A 73 -10.94 1.87 -29.65
C LEU A 73 -10.05 1.93 -28.40
N PHE A 74 -9.04 1.05 -28.31
CA PHE A 74 -8.04 1.07 -27.26
C PHE A 74 -6.88 1.96 -27.71
N LYS A 75 -7.00 3.26 -27.46
CA LYS A 75 -5.94 4.23 -27.75
C LYS A 75 -5.29 4.65 -26.46
N PHE A 76 -3.99 4.37 -26.33
CA PHE A 76 -3.17 4.90 -25.25
C PHE A 76 -2.84 6.36 -25.57
N GLU A 77 -3.13 7.27 -24.64
CA GLU A 77 -2.69 8.66 -24.75
C GLU A 77 -1.17 8.76 -24.48
N SER A 78 -0.55 9.90 -24.78
CA SER A 78 0.91 10.05 -24.60
C SER A 78 1.29 9.88 -23.13
N MET A 79 2.33 9.09 -22.85
CA MET A 79 2.74 8.67 -21.49
C MET A 79 1.74 7.79 -20.72
N GLU A 80 0.63 7.38 -21.34
CA GLU A 80 -0.36 6.50 -20.72
C GLU A 80 0.02 5.03 -20.94
N VAL A 81 0.30 4.31 -19.84
CA VAL A 81 0.63 2.88 -19.87
C VAL A 81 -0.52 1.97 -19.47
N LEU A 82 -1.72 2.53 -19.22
CA LEU A 82 -2.85 1.80 -18.67
C LEU A 82 -4.17 2.30 -19.26
N LEU A 83 -5.01 1.39 -19.72
CA LEU A 83 -6.40 1.65 -20.10
C LEU A 83 -7.34 1.00 -19.10
N LYS A 84 -8.30 1.77 -18.57
CA LYS A 84 -9.35 1.27 -17.70
C LYS A 84 -10.65 1.05 -18.49
N LEU A 85 -11.17 -0.17 -18.44
CA LEU A 85 -12.43 -0.59 -19.02
C LEU A 85 -13.46 -0.84 -17.91
N ASP A 86 -14.50 -0.02 -17.91
CA ASP A 86 -15.61 -0.08 -16.97
C ASP A 86 -16.88 -0.57 -17.66
N CYS A 87 -17.55 -1.55 -17.03
CA CYS A 87 -18.81 -2.10 -17.52
C CYS A 87 -19.98 -1.54 -16.72
N TYR A 88 -21.06 -1.18 -17.40
CA TYR A 88 -22.29 -0.67 -16.80
C TYR A 88 -23.48 -1.51 -17.24
N TYR A 89 -24.46 -1.65 -16.35
CA TYR A 89 -25.77 -2.21 -16.66
C TYR A 89 -26.85 -1.30 -16.13
N ASN A 90 -27.70 -0.78 -17.02
CA ASN A 90 -28.76 0.15 -16.68
C ASN A 90 -28.24 1.38 -15.90
N LYS A 91 -27.20 2.04 -16.45
CA LYS A 91 -26.50 3.21 -15.86
C LYS A 91 -25.83 2.98 -14.50
N LYS A 92 -25.73 1.73 -14.03
CA LYS A 92 -25.01 1.38 -12.80
C LYS A 92 -23.74 0.63 -13.13
N LYS A 93 -22.63 1.08 -12.57
CA LYS A 93 -21.33 0.43 -12.70
C LYS A 93 -21.39 -0.99 -12.13
N LEU A 94 -20.90 -1.95 -12.90
CA LEU A 94 -20.77 -3.34 -12.50
C LEU A 94 -19.41 -3.56 -11.84
N TRP A 95 -19.41 -4.28 -10.71
CA TRP A 95 -18.17 -4.79 -10.14
C TRP A 95 -17.84 -6.15 -10.74
N ILE A 96 -16.81 -6.17 -11.59
CA ILE A 96 -16.31 -7.36 -12.27
C ILE A 96 -15.48 -8.18 -11.28
N ARG A 97 -15.81 -9.45 -11.13
CA ARG A 97 -15.08 -10.39 -10.28
C ARG A 97 -14.15 -11.24 -11.14
N ASN A 98 -12.85 -11.23 -10.84
CA ASN A 98 -11.91 -12.14 -11.46
C ASN A 98 -12.07 -13.55 -10.84
N ASN A 99 -12.32 -14.54 -11.69
CA ASN A 99 -12.41 -15.95 -11.31
C ASN A 99 -11.35 -16.80 -12.04
N ILE A 100 -10.45 -16.16 -12.78
CA ILE A 100 -9.33 -16.82 -13.46
C ILE A 100 -8.08 -16.64 -12.59
N ALA A 101 -7.26 -17.67 -12.50
CA ALA A 101 -6.02 -17.65 -11.72
C ALA A 101 -4.84 -17.02 -12.48
N GLU A 102 -4.94 -16.85 -13.80
CA GLU A 102 -3.88 -16.43 -14.71
C GLU A 102 -4.26 -15.12 -15.38
N ASN A 103 -3.29 -14.22 -15.57
CA ASN A 103 -3.52 -13.03 -16.38
C ASN A 103 -3.48 -13.39 -17.85
N LYS A 104 -3.99 -12.48 -18.67
CA LYS A 104 -4.02 -12.67 -20.11
C LYS A 104 -3.28 -11.53 -20.78
N TYR A 105 -2.33 -11.90 -21.62
CA TYR A 105 -1.61 -11.00 -22.50
C TYR A 105 -2.37 -10.89 -23.81
N ILE A 106 -2.52 -9.67 -24.29
CA ILE A 106 -3.15 -9.34 -25.56
C ILE A 106 -2.31 -8.32 -26.31
N GLU A 107 -2.50 -8.22 -27.61
CA GLU A 107 -1.87 -7.21 -28.45
C GLU A 107 -2.87 -6.10 -28.74
N ILE A 108 -2.45 -4.85 -28.51
CA ILE A 108 -3.19 -3.64 -28.85
C ILE A 108 -2.19 -2.65 -29.43
N ASP A 109 -2.49 -2.12 -30.62
CA ASP A 109 -1.67 -1.08 -31.28
C ASP A 109 -0.19 -1.49 -31.43
N ASN A 110 0.04 -2.76 -31.76
CA ASN A 110 1.36 -3.38 -31.86
C ASN A 110 2.16 -3.40 -30.54
N LYS A 111 1.50 -3.22 -29.39
CA LYS A 111 2.11 -3.32 -28.05
C LYS A 111 1.56 -4.53 -27.32
N LEU A 112 2.39 -5.13 -26.47
CA LEU A 112 1.95 -6.19 -25.58
C LEU A 112 1.32 -5.58 -24.34
N CYS A 113 0.08 -5.98 -24.08
CA CYS A 113 -0.69 -5.50 -22.95
C CYS A 113 -1.09 -6.66 -22.03
N GLU A 114 -0.96 -6.45 -20.72
CA GLU A 114 -1.51 -7.33 -19.70
C GLU A 114 -2.90 -6.88 -19.28
N LEU A 115 -3.83 -7.83 -19.17
CA LEU A 115 -5.20 -7.61 -18.76
C LEU A 115 -5.41 -8.10 -17.33
N ASP A 116 -5.57 -7.17 -16.39
CA ASP A 116 -5.88 -7.43 -14.99
C ASP A 116 -7.33 -7.07 -14.66
N CYS A 117 -7.95 -7.80 -13.73
CA CYS A 117 -9.36 -7.60 -13.39
C CYS A 117 -9.54 -7.38 -11.88
N SER A 118 -9.71 -6.12 -11.48
CA SER A 118 -9.88 -5.70 -10.08
C SER A 118 -11.10 -4.78 -9.93
N LYS A 119 -12.32 -5.34 -9.93
CA LYS A 119 -13.62 -4.63 -10.03
C LYS A 119 -13.89 -4.00 -11.41
N SER A 120 -12.84 -3.57 -12.09
CA SER A 120 -12.81 -3.11 -13.49
C SER A 120 -11.78 -3.95 -14.25
N ILE A 121 -11.77 -3.85 -15.58
CA ILE A 121 -10.70 -4.45 -16.40
C ILE A 121 -9.66 -3.37 -16.65
N ASN A 122 -8.42 -3.62 -16.26
CA ASN A 122 -7.28 -2.76 -16.52
C ASN A 122 -6.39 -3.42 -17.58
N ILE A 123 -5.98 -2.66 -18.58
CA ILE A 123 -5.14 -3.11 -19.69
C ILE A 123 -3.85 -2.30 -19.62
N LYS A 124 -2.77 -2.90 -19.18
CA LYS A 124 -1.48 -2.25 -18.97
C LYS A 124 -0.54 -2.57 -20.12
N ILE A 125 0.10 -1.59 -20.75
CA ILE A 125 1.26 -1.86 -21.62
C ILE A 125 2.35 -2.45 -20.74
N VAL A 126 2.74 -3.67 -21.06
CA VAL A 126 3.85 -4.36 -20.39
C VAL A 126 5.10 -4.40 -21.24
N ASP A 127 4.96 -4.26 -22.56
CA ASP A 127 6.09 -4.16 -23.47
C ASP A 127 5.73 -3.51 -24.81
N ASP A 128 6.58 -2.60 -25.25
CA ASP A 128 6.54 -1.92 -26.55
C ASP A 128 7.89 -1.92 -27.27
N SER A 129 8.84 -2.75 -26.82
CA SER A 129 10.17 -2.89 -27.45
C SER A 129 10.14 -3.54 -28.84
N TYR A 130 9.04 -4.21 -29.18
CA TYR A 130 8.78 -4.81 -30.50
C TYR A 130 7.38 -4.45 -30.98
N LEU A 131 7.19 -4.55 -32.29
CA LEU A 131 5.88 -4.55 -32.92
C LEU A 131 5.23 -5.92 -32.69
N TYR A 132 4.35 -6.00 -31.70
CA TYR A 132 3.61 -7.20 -31.38
C TYR A 132 2.56 -7.50 -32.44
N ILE A 133 2.57 -8.73 -32.96
CA ILE A 133 1.67 -9.18 -34.02
C ILE A 133 0.78 -10.29 -33.47
N SER A 134 -0.52 -10.19 -33.75
CA SER A 134 -1.53 -11.13 -33.27
C SER A 134 -1.45 -12.53 -33.90
N ASP A 135 -0.65 -12.70 -34.95
CA ASP A 135 -0.52 -13.94 -35.70
C ASP A 135 0.20 -15.00 -34.87
N GLU A 136 -0.44 -16.17 -34.78
CA GLU A 136 0.05 -17.30 -34.00
C GLU A 136 1.04 -18.15 -34.81
N ILE A 137 2.23 -18.34 -34.26
CA ILE A 137 3.24 -19.22 -34.82
C ILE A 137 3.21 -20.54 -34.06
N LYS A 138 2.81 -21.61 -34.75
CA LYS A 138 2.74 -22.96 -34.17
C LYS A 138 4.12 -23.59 -34.09
N LEU A 139 4.40 -24.18 -32.94
CA LEU A 139 5.67 -24.81 -32.61
C LEU A 139 5.48 -26.27 -32.20
N SER A 140 6.45 -27.09 -32.60
CA SER A 140 6.71 -28.37 -31.96
C SER A 140 8.12 -28.36 -31.38
N VAL A 141 8.32 -29.12 -30.32
CA VAL A 141 9.51 -29.00 -29.47
C VAL A 141 10.04 -30.38 -29.12
N SER A 142 11.37 -30.51 -29.15
CA SER A 142 12.08 -31.72 -28.75
C SER A 142 13.41 -31.35 -28.09
N ILE A 143 14.08 -32.32 -27.48
CA ILE A 143 15.43 -32.13 -26.94
C ILE A 143 16.40 -33.00 -27.72
N ASN A 144 17.55 -32.42 -28.08
CA ASN A 144 18.66 -33.14 -28.68
C ASN A 144 19.97 -32.68 -28.04
N LYS A 145 20.70 -33.63 -27.40
CA LYS A 145 21.91 -33.35 -26.62
C LYS A 145 21.64 -32.24 -25.57
N ALA A 146 22.41 -31.15 -25.61
CA ALA A 146 22.31 -30.01 -24.69
C ALA A 146 21.49 -28.84 -25.28
N ARG A 147 20.54 -29.12 -26.20
CA ARG A 147 19.72 -28.09 -26.86
C ARG A 147 18.24 -28.48 -26.90
N LEU A 148 17.38 -27.49 -26.67
CA LEU A 148 15.95 -27.54 -26.97
C LEU A 148 15.77 -27.17 -28.45
N ILE A 149 15.15 -28.04 -29.23
CA ILE A 149 14.90 -27.86 -30.66
C ILE A 149 13.47 -27.38 -30.85
N LEU A 150 13.29 -26.28 -31.56
CA LEU A 150 12.02 -25.69 -31.93
C LEU A 150 11.82 -25.84 -33.44
N ASN A 151 10.77 -26.57 -33.82
CA ASN A 151 10.33 -26.66 -35.21
C ASN A 151 9.13 -25.73 -35.40
N VAL A 152 9.27 -24.80 -36.33
CA VAL A 152 8.35 -23.69 -36.55
C VAL A 152 7.59 -23.88 -37.85
N ASN A 153 6.27 -23.68 -37.84
CA ASN A 153 5.46 -23.72 -39.06
C ASN A 153 5.37 -22.32 -39.71
N SER A 154 6.49 -21.80 -40.17
CA SER A 154 6.58 -20.47 -40.81
C SER A 154 7.88 -20.32 -41.61
N ASP A 155 7.83 -19.58 -42.71
CA ASP A 155 9.00 -19.22 -43.54
C ASP A 155 9.77 -18.01 -42.98
N LEU A 156 9.27 -17.42 -41.88
CA LEU A 156 9.90 -16.28 -41.22
C LEU A 156 11.20 -16.68 -40.51
N ASN A 157 12.16 -15.75 -40.47
CA ASN A 157 13.46 -15.97 -39.84
C ASN A 157 13.50 -15.39 -38.42
N PHE A 158 13.54 -16.25 -37.40
CA PHE A 158 13.49 -15.83 -36.01
C PHE A 158 14.88 -15.77 -35.36
N THR A 159 15.16 -14.69 -34.62
CA THR A 159 16.46 -14.47 -33.97
C THR A 159 16.43 -14.74 -32.48
N LYS A 160 15.28 -14.57 -31.83
CA LYS A 160 15.10 -14.73 -30.38
C LYS A 160 13.74 -15.31 -30.04
N ILE A 161 13.64 -15.92 -28.86
CA ILE A 161 12.39 -16.19 -28.16
C ILE A 161 12.33 -15.32 -26.91
N ARG A 162 11.19 -14.68 -26.70
CA ARG A 162 10.92 -13.79 -25.58
C ARG A 162 9.88 -14.46 -24.67
N LEU A 163 10.14 -14.47 -23.37
CA LEU A 163 9.35 -15.15 -22.34
C LEU A 163 8.94 -14.12 -21.29
N MET A 164 7.64 -14.01 -21.00
CA MET A 164 7.12 -12.99 -20.10
C MET A 164 6.06 -13.52 -19.15
N ASN A 165 6.07 -13.00 -17.93
CA ASN A 165 4.95 -13.01 -17.00
C ASN A 165 4.89 -11.66 -16.23
N LYS A 166 4.08 -11.58 -15.16
CA LYS A 166 3.92 -10.36 -14.34
C LYS A 166 5.23 -9.80 -13.79
N GLN A 167 6.17 -10.68 -13.47
CA GLN A 167 7.34 -10.38 -12.66
C GLN A 167 8.65 -10.46 -13.46
N TYR A 168 8.70 -11.31 -14.48
CA TYR A 168 9.91 -11.64 -15.20
C TYR A 168 9.73 -11.53 -16.71
N GLU A 169 10.76 -10.98 -17.34
CA GLU A 169 10.90 -10.84 -18.77
C GLU A 169 12.29 -11.35 -19.17
N ASN A 170 12.34 -12.28 -20.11
CA ASN A 170 13.60 -12.87 -20.57
C ASN A 170 13.62 -13.03 -22.08
N GLU A 171 14.80 -12.85 -22.68
CA GLU A 171 15.05 -13.15 -24.08
C GLU A 171 16.16 -14.18 -24.24
N ILE A 172 15.93 -15.14 -25.13
CA ILE A 172 16.91 -16.17 -25.46
C ILE A 172 17.15 -16.19 -26.96
N PHE A 173 18.42 -16.14 -27.36
CA PHE A 173 18.81 -16.23 -28.77
C PHE A 173 18.49 -17.61 -29.36
N LEU A 174 17.98 -17.59 -30.60
CA LEU A 174 17.69 -18.77 -31.39
C LEU A 174 18.80 -19.03 -32.40
N TYR A 175 19.34 -20.25 -32.39
CA TYR A 175 20.35 -20.67 -33.36
C TYR A 175 19.66 -21.45 -34.49
N LYS A 176 19.57 -20.84 -35.67
CA LYS A 176 18.97 -21.48 -36.84
C LYS A 176 19.78 -22.71 -37.28
N ARG A 177 19.09 -23.81 -37.55
CA ARG A 177 19.69 -25.08 -38.00
C ARG A 177 19.25 -25.49 -39.41
N SER A 178 18.00 -25.16 -39.77
CA SER A 178 17.45 -25.29 -41.11
C SER A 178 16.41 -24.19 -41.35
N GLU A 179 15.67 -24.21 -42.46
CA GLU A 179 14.65 -23.19 -42.76
C GLU A 179 13.61 -23.05 -41.64
N SER A 180 13.18 -24.17 -41.05
CA SER A 180 12.12 -24.23 -40.03
C SER A 180 12.57 -24.75 -38.66
N GLU A 181 13.86 -25.09 -38.49
CA GLU A 181 14.40 -25.62 -37.23
C GLU A 181 15.34 -24.61 -36.54
N TYR A 182 15.07 -24.34 -35.26
CA TYR A 182 15.88 -23.50 -34.38
C TYR A 182 16.31 -24.27 -33.13
N ALA A 183 17.41 -23.86 -32.52
CA ALA A 183 17.90 -24.45 -31.29
C ALA A 183 18.15 -23.42 -30.21
N ILE A 184 17.83 -23.78 -28.97
CA ILE A 184 18.13 -23.03 -27.75
C ILE A 184 19.08 -23.87 -26.89
N PRO A 185 20.23 -23.33 -26.45
CA PRO A 185 21.08 -24.00 -25.48
C PRO A 185 20.33 -24.22 -24.16
N LEU A 186 20.34 -25.44 -23.61
CA LEU A 186 19.65 -25.73 -22.35
C LEU A 186 20.18 -24.87 -21.19
N LYS A 187 21.47 -24.51 -21.21
CA LYS A 187 22.08 -23.60 -20.22
C LYS A 187 21.37 -22.24 -20.15
N SER A 188 20.87 -21.73 -21.27
CA SER A 188 20.12 -20.46 -21.31
C SER A 188 18.74 -20.60 -20.68
N ILE A 189 18.12 -21.78 -20.77
CA ILE A 189 16.86 -22.07 -20.08
C ILE A 189 17.11 -22.23 -18.57
N GLU A 190 18.23 -22.85 -18.20
CA GLU A 190 18.60 -23.09 -16.80
C GLU A 190 18.98 -21.81 -16.02
N GLN A 191 19.15 -20.68 -16.72
CA GLN A 191 19.37 -19.36 -16.14
C GLN A 191 18.06 -18.59 -15.89
N LEU A 192 16.93 -19.11 -16.35
CA LEU A 192 15.64 -18.48 -16.13
C LEU A 192 15.13 -18.74 -14.72
N GLU A 193 14.38 -17.78 -14.19
CA GLU A 193 13.71 -17.94 -12.91
C GLU A 193 12.61 -19.00 -12.98
N MET A 194 12.45 -19.76 -11.89
CA MET A 194 11.52 -20.89 -11.80
C MET A 194 10.07 -20.43 -11.67
N HIS A 195 9.49 -20.01 -12.79
CA HIS A 195 8.13 -19.52 -12.84
C HIS A 195 7.37 -20.05 -14.06
N SER A 196 6.07 -19.79 -14.06
CA SER A 196 5.24 -19.90 -15.26
C SER A 196 5.41 -18.63 -16.09
N TYR A 197 6.02 -18.73 -17.26
CA TYR A 197 5.94 -17.67 -18.27
C TYR A 197 4.65 -17.88 -19.06
N GLU A 198 3.80 -16.87 -19.05
CA GLU A 198 2.41 -16.93 -19.53
C GLU A 198 2.27 -16.41 -20.97
N SER A 199 3.32 -15.72 -21.47
CA SER A 199 3.36 -15.10 -22.78
C SER A 199 4.72 -15.35 -23.45
N ILE A 200 4.70 -15.87 -24.67
CA ILE A 200 5.90 -16.31 -25.39
C ILE A 200 5.85 -15.77 -26.80
N HIS A 201 6.92 -15.10 -27.24
CA HIS A 201 6.98 -14.53 -28.58
C HIS A 201 8.25 -14.91 -29.31
N LEU A 202 8.14 -15.14 -30.62
CA LEU A 202 9.27 -15.29 -31.53
C LEU A 202 9.57 -13.96 -32.21
N ILE A 203 10.83 -13.54 -32.16
CA ILE A 203 11.27 -12.25 -32.66
C ILE A 203 11.84 -12.40 -34.07
N ASN A 204 11.33 -11.62 -35.03
CA ASN A 204 11.88 -11.46 -36.37
C ASN A 204 12.04 -9.96 -36.67
N GLY A 205 13.29 -9.47 -36.65
CA GLY A 205 13.59 -8.06 -36.81
C GLY A 205 12.96 -7.24 -35.69
N GLN A 206 12.04 -6.32 -36.04
CA GLN A 206 11.28 -5.51 -35.08
C GLN A 206 9.94 -6.15 -34.67
N ASN A 207 9.57 -7.31 -35.24
CA ASN A 207 8.26 -7.91 -35.02
C ASN A 207 8.33 -9.04 -33.98
N ALA A 208 7.33 -9.11 -33.11
CA ALA A 208 7.16 -10.17 -32.11
C ALA A 208 5.87 -10.96 -32.38
N TYR A 209 6.00 -12.25 -32.67
CA TYR A 209 4.88 -13.14 -33.01
C TYR A 209 4.55 -14.09 -31.88
N LEU A 210 3.27 -14.28 -31.56
CA LEU A 210 2.83 -15.17 -30.46
C LEU A 210 3.18 -16.63 -30.77
N ALA A 211 3.93 -17.26 -29.87
CA ALA A 211 4.36 -18.64 -29.98
C ALA A 211 3.38 -19.60 -29.31
N ILE A 212 2.98 -20.66 -30.02
CA ILE A 212 2.04 -21.67 -29.51
C ILE A 212 2.58 -23.09 -29.68
N PHE A 213 2.81 -23.79 -28.58
CA PHE A 213 3.15 -25.21 -28.56
C PHE A 213 1.91 -26.08 -28.77
N ASN A 214 1.90 -26.86 -29.85
CA ASN A 214 0.76 -27.73 -30.21
C ASN A 214 0.50 -28.83 -29.17
N ASN A 215 1.58 -29.45 -28.68
CA ASN A 215 1.53 -30.59 -27.77
C ASN A 215 2.11 -30.20 -26.41
N LYS A 216 1.61 -30.86 -25.37
CA LYS A 216 2.17 -30.74 -24.02
C LYS A 216 3.45 -31.57 -23.96
N HIS A 217 4.58 -30.94 -23.66
CA HIS A 217 5.85 -31.62 -23.43
C HIS A 217 6.40 -31.28 -22.05
N ASP A 218 6.92 -32.29 -21.36
CA ASP A 218 7.57 -32.18 -20.05
C ASP A 218 9.01 -32.69 -20.18
N PHE A 219 9.96 -31.78 -20.06
CA PHE A 219 11.37 -32.03 -20.26
C PHE A 219 12.13 -31.98 -18.94
N ASN A 220 12.83 -33.08 -18.63
CA ASN A 220 13.73 -33.15 -17.49
C ASN A 220 15.09 -32.55 -17.88
N LEU A 221 15.37 -31.31 -17.45
CA LEU A 221 16.63 -30.59 -17.72
C LEU A 221 17.67 -30.92 -16.63
N ASN A 222 18.82 -30.24 -16.56
CA ASN A 222 19.86 -30.61 -15.58
C ASN A 222 19.48 -30.21 -14.14
N SER A 223 18.94 -29.02 -13.93
CA SER A 223 18.62 -28.50 -12.58
C SER A 223 17.11 -28.37 -12.30
N MET A 224 16.27 -28.54 -13.32
CA MET A 224 14.85 -28.19 -13.28
C MET A 224 14.06 -29.04 -14.29
N ASN A 225 12.74 -28.94 -14.25
CA ASN A 225 11.84 -29.43 -15.29
C ASN A 225 11.26 -28.26 -16.08
N LEU A 226 11.08 -28.47 -17.38
CA LEU A 226 10.43 -27.54 -18.29
C LEU A 226 9.16 -28.18 -18.85
N LEU A 227 8.01 -27.62 -18.49
CA LEU A 227 6.73 -27.97 -19.08
C LEU A 227 6.26 -26.89 -20.05
N VAL A 228 6.15 -27.23 -21.33
CA VAL A 228 5.67 -26.32 -22.38
C VAL A 228 4.33 -26.79 -22.92
N TYR A 229 3.39 -25.85 -23.04
CA TYR A 229 2.07 -26.10 -23.62
C TYR A 229 1.37 -24.79 -23.99
N LYS A 230 0.76 -24.72 -25.19
CA LYS A 230 0.15 -23.49 -25.71
C LYS A 230 1.14 -22.32 -25.66
N SER A 231 0.77 -21.18 -25.09
CA SER A 231 1.65 -20.02 -24.90
C SER A 231 2.37 -20.03 -23.55
N THR A 232 2.53 -21.19 -22.90
CA THR A 232 3.15 -21.27 -21.56
C THR A 232 4.46 -22.03 -21.55
N PHE A 233 5.41 -21.49 -20.79
CA PHE A 233 6.74 -22.04 -20.55
C PHE A 233 6.90 -22.16 -19.03
N ASN A 234 6.67 -23.34 -18.46
CA ASN A 234 6.61 -23.53 -17.01
C ASN A 234 7.88 -24.19 -16.50
N ILE A 235 8.67 -23.43 -15.77
CA ILE A 235 9.89 -23.90 -15.13
C ILE A 235 9.59 -24.22 -13.68
N HIS A 236 9.92 -25.43 -13.27
CA HIS A 236 9.64 -25.88 -11.90
C HIS A 236 10.73 -26.84 -11.41
N HIS A 237 10.85 -26.95 -10.09
CA HIS A 237 11.75 -27.91 -9.47
C HIS A 237 11.47 -29.34 -9.96
N LYS A 238 12.55 -30.11 -10.10
CA LYS A 238 12.44 -31.58 -10.24
C LYS A 238 11.70 -32.15 -9.03
N VAL A 239 11.06 -33.30 -9.20
CA VAL A 239 10.28 -33.93 -8.12
C VAL A 239 11.12 -34.97 -7.38
N PHE A 240 11.10 -34.91 -6.06
CA PHE A 240 11.58 -35.93 -5.13
C PHE A 240 10.38 -36.75 -4.65
N ASN A 241 10.26 -37.98 -5.12
CA ASN A 241 9.12 -38.84 -4.81
C ASN A 241 9.29 -39.50 -3.43
N VAL A 242 8.22 -39.48 -2.64
CA VAL A 242 8.20 -40.13 -1.32
C VAL A 242 6.95 -40.99 -1.17
N ASN A 243 7.10 -42.14 -0.51
CA ASN A 243 5.98 -43.04 -0.20
C ASN A 243 5.16 -42.53 0.98
N ASP A 244 5.85 -42.05 2.02
CA ASP A 244 5.22 -41.49 3.21
C ASP A 244 6.13 -40.45 3.86
N ILE A 245 5.49 -39.54 4.59
CA ILE A 245 6.12 -38.46 5.34
C ILE A 245 5.67 -38.56 6.79
N LEU A 246 6.63 -38.66 7.70
CA LEU A 246 6.37 -38.77 9.14
C LEU A 246 7.08 -37.64 9.88
N ILE A 247 6.30 -36.85 10.60
CA ILE A 247 6.79 -35.71 11.38
C ILE A 247 6.49 -35.96 12.85
N ARG A 248 7.49 -35.70 13.70
CA ARG A 248 7.38 -35.79 15.16
C ARG A 248 8.14 -34.66 15.82
N GLU A 249 7.77 -34.29 17.02
CA GLU A 249 8.56 -33.38 17.85
C GLU A 249 9.80 -34.09 18.40
N THR A 250 10.88 -33.33 18.62
CA THR A 250 12.04 -33.87 19.34
C THR A 250 11.71 -34.05 20.82
N PRO A 251 12.33 -35.03 21.51
CA PRO A 251 12.03 -35.30 22.93
C PRO A 251 12.27 -34.09 23.85
N ASP A 252 13.25 -33.25 23.51
CA ASP A 252 13.62 -32.02 24.20
C ASP A 252 12.77 -30.81 23.82
N LYS A 253 11.78 -30.97 22.91
CA LYS A 253 10.94 -29.88 22.36
C LYS A 253 11.76 -28.70 21.85
N SER A 254 12.85 -28.96 21.13
CA SER A 254 13.63 -27.93 20.43
C SER A 254 13.36 -27.86 18.93
N GLY A 255 12.62 -28.82 18.36
CA GLY A 255 12.30 -28.82 16.94
C GLY A 255 11.44 -29.99 16.48
N PHE A 256 11.31 -30.12 15.16
CA PHE A 256 10.68 -31.24 14.48
C PHE A 256 11.72 -32.19 13.88
N ILE A 257 11.47 -33.49 14.00
CA ILE A 257 12.13 -34.54 13.24
C ILE A 257 11.24 -34.85 12.04
N VAL A 258 11.75 -34.57 10.85
CA VAL A 258 11.08 -34.84 9.59
C VAL A 258 11.70 -36.08 8.97
N ASN A 259 10.88 -37.10 8.76
CA ASN A 259 11.29 -38.37 8.16
C ASN A 259 10.55 -38.61 6.85
N PHE A 260 11.28 -39.08 5.84
CA PHE A 260 10.69 -39.48 4.56
C PHE A 260 11.17 -40.86 4.17
N GLN A 261 10.28 -41.65 3.60
CA GLN A 261 10.65 -42.88 2.90
C GLN A 261 10.74 -42.59 1.40
N GLU A 262 11.95 -42.65 0.89
CA GLU A 262 12.27 -42.39 -0.51
C GLU A 262 11.65 -43.45 -1.43
N SER A 263 11.12 -43.05 -2.59
CA SER A 263 10.69 -43.97 -3.64
C SER A 263 11.04 -43.42 -5.02
N GLU A 264 11.38 -44.30 -5.96
CA GLU A 264 11.54 -43.96 -7.39
C GLU A 264 12.53 -42.80 -7.72
N ASN A 265 13.48 -42.50 -6.83
CA ASN A 265 14.46 -41.42 -7.01
C ASN A 265 15.83 -41.92 -7.51
N ASN A 266 15.82 -42.86 -8.45
CA ASN A 266 17.02 -43.53 -8.99
C ASN A 266 18.08 -42.59 -9.60
N LYS A 267 17.73 -41.32 -9.81
CA LYS A 267 18.62 -40.27 -10.33
C LYS A 267 19.47 -39.60 -9.26
N ILE A 268 19.27 -39.90 -7.98
CA ILE A 268 20.02 -39.29 -6.88
C ILE A 268 21.19 -40.18 -6.46
N GLU A 269 22.32 -39.54 -6.21
CA GLU A 269 23.56 -40.17 -5.73
C GLU A 269 23.81 -39.88 -4.26
N LYS A 270 23.60 -38.63 -3.82
CA LYS A 270 23.81 -38.23 -2.43
C LYS A 270 22.79 -37.20 -1.97
N HIS A 271 22.13 -37.46 -0.85
CA HIS A 271 21.25 -36.51 -0.18
C HIS A 271 22.08 -35.52 0.65
N LEU A 272 21.77 -34.22 0.59
CA LEU A 272 22.52 -33.18 1.29
C LEU A 272 21.68 -32.55 2.40
N ASN A 273 20.62 -31.83 2.04
CA ASN A 273 19.86 -31.00 2.98
C ASN A 273 18.36 -30.99 2.70
N ILE A 274 17.55 -30.72 3.72
CA ILE A 274 16.24 -30.10 3.54
C ILE A 274 16.45 -28.60 3.41
N VAL A 275 15.91 -28.01 2.33
CA VAL A 275 15.94 -26.57 2.08
C VAL A 275 14.57 -26.01 2.41
N MET A 276 14.55 -24.98 3.24
CA MET A 276 13.34 -24.25 3.58
C MET A 276 13.34 -22.90 2.85
N THR A 277 12.25 -22.60 2.16
CA THR A 277 12.04 -21.32 1.49
C THR A 277 10.78 -20.64 1.99
N ASP A 278 10.64 -19.36 1.67
CA ASP A 278 9.36 -18.68 1.76
C ASP A 278 8.46 -18.97 0.54
N ASN A 279 7.43 -18.14 0.35
CA ASN A 279 6.50 -18.28 -0.77
C ASN A 279 7.09 -17.82 -2.12
N GLU A 280 8.11 -16.95 -2.11
CA GLU A 280 8.83 -16.42 -3.26
C GLU A 280 10.03 -17.29 -3.65
N ASP A 281 10.18 -18.45 -2.99
CA ASP A 281 11.25 -19.43 -3.19
C ASP A 281 12.64 -18.92 -2.76
N GLU A 282 12.70 -17.85 -1.97
CA GLU A 282 13.92 -17.40 -1.32
C GLU A 282 14.33 -18.39 -0.20
N VAL A 283 15.60 -18.80 -0.20
CA VAL A 283 16.12 -19.77 0.77
C VAL A 283 16.27 -19.12 2.14
N LEU A 284 15.47 -19.58 3.09
CA LEU A 284 15.51 -19.13 4.49
C LEU A 284 16.55 -19.90 5.30
N SER A 285 16.65 -21.21 5.10
CA SER A 285 17.57 -22.06 5.86
C SER A 285 17.77 -23.44 5.21
N LYS A 286 18.84 -24.13 5.60
CA LYS A 286 19.18 -25.50 5.15
C LYS A 286 19.50 -26.38 6.34
N TYR A 287 19.01 -27.61 6.33
CA TYR A 287 19.19 -28.57 7.41
C TYR A 287 19.74 -29.90 6.89
N PRO A 288 20.82 -30.45 7.46
CA PRO A 288 21.43 -31.68 6.98
C PRO A 288 20.48 -32.88 6.98
N LEU A 289 20.50 -33.65 5.89
CA LEU A 289 19.79 -34.92 5.76
C LEU A 289 20.72 -36.09 6.12
N THR A 290 20.21 -37.00 6.96
CA THR A 290 20.85 -38.29 7.25
C THR A 290 20.10 -39.43 6.56
N TYR A 291 20.84 -40.32 5.90
CA TYR A 291 20.29 -41.43 5.12
C TYR A 291 20.65 -42.78 5.74
N ASN A 292 19.63 -43.53 6.15
CA ASN A 292 19.77 -44.87 6.73
C ASN A 292 19.15 -45.94 5.81
N GLY A 293 19.59 -45.98 4.55
CA GLY A 293 19.27 -47.05 3.59
C GLY A 293 17.92 -46.95 2.86
N GLN A 294 16.84 -46.52 3.52
CA GLN A 294 15.55 -46.20 2.88
C GLN A 294 14.86 -44.97 3.49
N LYS A 295 15.39 -44.48 4.61
CA LYS A 295 14.78 -43.42 5.41
C LYS A 295 15.71 -42.22 5.48
N LEU A 296 15.17 -41.07 5.10
CA LEU A 296 15.82 -39.77 5.21
C LEU A 296 15.30 -39.05 6.43
N THR A 297 16.20 -38.52 7.26
CA THR A 297 15.87 -37.86 8.52
C THR A 297 16.53 -36.49 8.59
N CYS A 298 15.78 -35.50 9.07
CA CYS A 298 16.23 -34.12 9.28
C CYS A 298 15.64 -33.58 10.58
N LYS A 299 16.42 -32.79 11.34
CA LYS A 299 15.93 -32.01 12.50
C LYS A 299 15.82 -30.54 12.10
N ILE A 300 14.64 -29.96 12.30
CA ILE A 300 14.37 -28.55 12.01
C ILE A 300 13.96 -27.84 13.32
N PRO A 301 14.70 -26.83 13.79
CA PRO A 301 14.36 -26.04 14.98
C PRO A 301 13.02 -25.31 14.90
N TYR A 302 12.41 -25.01 16.05
CA TYR A 302 11.09 -24.34 16.12
C TYR A 302 11.09 -22.86 15.75
N ASP A 303 12.12 -22.13 16.14
CA ASP A 303 12.32 -20.69 15.92
C ASP A 303 12.15 -20.32 14.44
N VAL A 304 12.69 -21.13 13.54
CA VAL A 304 12.66 -20.91 12.09
C VAL A 304 11.23 -20.88 11.54
N PHE A 305 10.29 -21.59 12.17
CA PHE A 305 8.90 -21.57 11.74
C PHE A 305 8.16 -20.28 12.10
N VAL A 306 8.66 -19.49 13.05
CA VAL A 306 7.95 -18.34 13.63
C VAL A 306 8.58 -16.99 13.28
N ASP A 307 9.89 -16.95 12.99
CA ASP A 307 10.60 -15.68 12.72
C ASP A 307 10.02 -14.89 11.54
N ASN A 308 9.60 -15.59 10.47
CA ASN A 308 8.85 -15.01 9.36
C ASN A 308 7.47 -15.67 9.28
N ARG A 309 6.41 -14.93 9.63
CA ARG A 309 4.98 -15.32 9.72
C ARG A 309 4.33 -15.60 8.36
N ILE A 310 5.08 -16.18 7.44
CA ILE A 310 4.70 -16.49 6.06
C ILE A 310 4.70 -18.02 5.92
N GLY A 311 3.85 -18.54 5.02
CA GLY A 311 3.91 -19.95 4.65
C GLY A 311 5.29 -20.32 4.13
N LYS A 312 5.75 -21.53 4.44
CA LYS A 312 7.08 -22.02 4.02
C LYS A 312 6.94 -23.22 3.10
N LYS A 313 7.89 -23.38 2.19
CA LYS A 313 8.02 -24.58 1.36
C LYS A 313 9.27 -25.35 1.76
N LEU A 314 9.21 -26.66 1.62
CA LEU A 314 10.30 -27.56 1.95
C LEU A 314 10.70 -28.38 0.72
N TYR A 315 11.99 -28.38 0.46
CA TYR A 315 12.63 -29.04 -0.67
C TYR A 315 13.75 -29.97 -0.21
N VAL A 316 14.19 -30.88 -1.07
CA VAL A 316 15.40 -31.70 -0.87
C VAL A 316 16.52 -31.18 -1.77
N GLU A 317 17.66 -30.83 -1.21
CA GLU A 317 18.90 -30.61 -1.94
C GLU A 317 19.69 -31.93 -2.01
N ALA A 318 20.04 -32.36 -3.23
CA ALA A 318 20.78 -33.60 -3.45
C ALA A 318 21.74 -33.51 -4.65
N ILE A 319 22.69 -34.43 -4.72
CA ILE A 319 23.60 -34.61 -5.85
C ILE A 319 22.99 -35.58 -6.86
N GLU A 320 22.85 -35.15 -8.11
CA GLU A 320 22.34 -35.97 -9.20
C GLU A 320 23.43 -36.94 -9.72
N ARG A 321 23.04 -38.21 -9.85
CA ARG A 321 23.89 -39.33 -10.25
C ARG A 321 24.56 -39.10 -11.60
N ASN A 322 25.85 -39.41 -11.67
CA ASN A 322 26.69 -39.26 -12.87
C ASN A 322 26.89 -37.81 -13.34
N THR A 323 26.56 -36.81 -12.52
CA THR A 323 26.75 -35.39 -12.88
C THR A 323 27.53 -34.58 -11.84
N ASN A 324 27.64 -35.06 -10.59
CA ASN A 324 28.16 -34.31 -9.44
C ASN A 324 27.45 -32.97 -9.15
N ARG A 325 26.29 -32.70 -9.76
CA ARG A 325 25.58 -31.42 -9.62
C ARG A 325 24.66 -31.44 -8.41
N LYS A 326 24.65 -30.34 -7.65
CA LYS A 326 23.67 -30.09 -6.59
C LYS A 326 22.37 -29.57 -7.21
N VAL A 327 21.25 -30.17 -6.87
CA VAL A 327 19.91 -29.85 -7.40
C VAL A 327 18.91 -29.79 -6.26
N ILE A 328 17.95 -28.85 -6.34
CA ILE A 328 16.84 -28.70 -5.40
C ILE A 328 15.59 -29.35 -5.99
N PHE A 329 15.00 -30.28 -5.25
CA PHE A 329 13.85 -31.07 -5.64
C PHE A 329 12.62 -30.77 -4.76
N SER A 330 11.45 -30.60 -5.40
CA SER A 330 10.16 -30.49 -4.73
C SER A 330 9.70 -31.84 -4.20
N ILE A 331 9.37 -31.90 -2.92
CA ILE A 331 8.97 -33.13 -2.24
C ILE A 331 7.51 -33.43 -2.59
N SER A 332 7.25 -34.57 -3.23
CA SER A 332 5.90 -34.97 -3.61
C SER A 332 5.57 -36.36 -3.11
N GLU A 333 4.52 -36.45 -2.31
CA GLU A 333 3.91 -37.73 -1.91
C GLU A 333 2.85 -38.14 -2.94
N ASN A 334 2.91 -39.39 -3.41
CA ASN A 334 2.06 -39.89 -4.50
C ASN A 334 0.56 -39.59 -4.30
N ASN A 335 0.02 -38.68 -5.13
CA ASN A 335 -1.41 -38.38 -5.36
C ASN A 335 -2.30 -38.04 -4.16
N LYS A 336 -1.76 -37.74 -2.97
CA LYS A 336 -2.57 -37.37 -1.80
C LYS A 336 -2.29 -35.94 -1.35
N SER A 337 -3.31 -35.09 -1.43
CA SER A 337 -3.30 -33.84 -0.68
C SER A 337 -3.76 -34.14 0.75
N LYS A 338 -2.85 -34.05 1.73
CA LYS A 338 -3.16 -34.36 3.13
C LYS A 338 -2.43 -33.43 4.09
N VAL A 339 -3.04 -33.22 5.25
CA VAL A 339 -2.33 -32.70 6.43
C VAL A 339 -1.52 -33.86 7.00
N ILE A 340 -0.19 -33.73 6.98
CA ILE A 340 0.74 -34.75 7.45
C ILE A 340 0.80 -34.72 8.98
N TYR A 341 0.94 -33.53 9.54
CA TYR A 341 1.12 -33.33 10.97
C TYR A 341 0.61 -31.95 11.37
N ARG A 342 -0.06 -31.87 12.51
CA ARG A 342 -0.50 -30.62 13.11
C ARG A 342 -0.26 -30.71 14.61
N THR A 343 0.43 -29.71 15.15
CA THR A 343 0.65 -29.60 16.60
C THR A 343 0.52 -28.16 17.06
N PRO A 344 0.01 -27.90 18.27
CA PRO A 344 0.22 -26.63 18.94
C PRO A 344 1.69 -26.45 19.31
N LEU A 345 2.19 -25.23 19.18
CA LEU A 345 3.55 -24.86 19.57
C LEU A 345 3.54 -23.55 20.36
N SER A 346 4.34 -23.47 21.42
CA SER A 346 4.64 -22.21 22.11
C SER A 346 6.04 -21.74 21.70
N VAL A 347 6.13 -20.51 21.16
CA VAL A 347 7.41 -19.89 20.80
C VAL A 347 7.43 -18.47 21.32
N ARG A 348 8.46 -18.13 22.10
CA ARG A 348 8.60 -16.81 22.76
C ARG A 348 7.32 -16.41 23.50
N ASN A 349 6.74 -17.36 24.24
CA ASN A 349 5.47 -17.24 24.99
C ASN A 349 4.21 -17.06 24.14
N GLU A 350 4.26 -17.07 22.81
CA GLU A 350 3.06 -17.05 21.97
C GLU A 350 2.70 -18.46 21.46
N PHE A 351 1.40 -18.76 21.41
CA PHE A 351 0.90 -20.03 20.88
C PHE A 351 0.57 -19.97 19.39
N TYR A 352 0.86 -21.08 18.69
CA TYR A 352 0.65 -21.27 17.25
C TYR A 352 0.19 -22.70 16.93
N TYR A 353 -0.54 -22.86 15.84
CA TYR A 353 -0.68 -24.15 15.17
C TYR A 353 0.25 -24.19 13.99
N ILE A 354 1.14 -25.18 14.00
CA ILE A 354 1.96 -25.53 12.84
C ILE A 354 1.32 -26.71 12.15
N GLU A 355 1.21 -26.61 10.84
CA GLU A 355 0.62 -27.62 10.00
C GLU A 355 1.53 -27.94 8.81
N PHE A 356 2.00 -29.18 8.73
CA PHE A 356 2.72 -29.68 7.58
C PHE A 356 1.73 -30.31 6.60
N ILE A 357 1.77 -29.85 5.35
CA ILE A 357 0.83 -30.24 4.30
C ILE A 357 1.59 -30.79 3.11
N SER A 358 1.17 -31.94 2.62
CA SER A 358 1.55 -32.47 1.31
C SER A 358 0.51 -32.04 0.28
N LYS A 359 0.91 -31.33 -0.78
CA LYS A 359 0.03 -30.91 -1.89
C LYS A 359 0.84 -30.64 -3.18
N LYS A 360 1.38 -31.69 -3.81
CA LYS A 360 2.33 -31.58 -4.95
C LYS A 360 3.56 -30.72 -4.60
N GLY A 361 4.11 -30.98 -3.42
CA GLY A 361 5.03 -30.12 -2.71
C GLY A 361 4.78 -30.29 -1.21
N MET A 362 5.76 -29.97 -0.38
CA MET A 362 5.59 -29.93 1.07
C MET A 362 5.57 -28.49 1.56
N PHE A 363 4.51 -28.15 2.27
CA PHE A 363 4.25 -26.81 2.77
C PHE A 363 4.16 -26.84 4.29
N VAL A 364 4.59 -25.75 4.91
CA VAL A 364 4.40 -25.53 6.34
C VAL A 364 3.55 -24.29 6.52
N ASN A 365 2.32 -24.52 6.95
CA ASN A 365 1.38 -23.49 7.29
C ASN A 365 1.52 -23.14 8.76
N TYR A 366 1.42 -21.85 9.00
CA TYR A 366 1.43 -21.25 10.31
C TYR A 366 0.08 -20.58 10.54
N LYS A 367 -0.58 -20.91 11.64
CA LYS A 367 -1.86 -20.32 12.01
C LYS A 367 -1.86 -19.94 13.49
N LYS A 368 -2.07 -18.65 13.77
CA LYS A 368 -2.34 -18.19 15.15
C LYS A 368 -3.68 -18.77 15.62
N PRO A 369 -3.78 -19.32 16.85
CA PRO A 369 -5.04 -19.80 17.41
C PRO A 369 -6.11 -18.72 17.33
N PHE A 370 -7.38 -19.08 17.23
CA PHE A 370 -8.39 -18.04 17.09
C PHE A 370 -8.60 -17.33 18.43
N LEU A 371 -8.78 -16.01 18.38
CA LEU A 371 -9.29 -15.19 19.48
C LEU A 371 -10.31 -14.25 18.85
N LYS A 372 -11.53 -14.28 19.37
CA LYS A 372 -12.61 -13.43 18.91
C LYS A 372 -13.14 -12.66 20.10
N ASN A 373 -12.92 -11.36 20.09
CA ASN A 373 -13.53 -10.44 21.05
C ASN A 373 -14.45 -9.44 20.34
N GLY A 374 -15.35 -8.84 21.12
CA GLY A 374 -16.11 -7.68 20.67
C GLY A 374 -16.98 -7.06 21.75
N ILE A 375 -17.23 -5.76 21.60
CA ILE A 375 -18.16 -5.00 22.46
C ILE A 375 -19.59 -5.22 22.00
N ASN A 376 -20.48 -5.54 22.95
CA ASN A 376 -21.92 -5.53 22.73
C ASN A 376 -22.47 -4.12 22.98
N TYR A 377 -22.13 -3.51 24.12
CA TYR A 377 -22.42 -2.11 24.42
C TYR A 377 -21.44 -1.52 25.44
N ILE A 378 -21.40 -0.19 25.51
CA ILE A 378 -20.68 0.59 26.52
C ILE A 378 -21.50 1.81 26.87
N ASN A 379 -21.71 2.05 28.16
CA ASN A 379 -22.37 3.25 28.70
C ASN A 379 -21.40 4.02 29.62
N ASP A 380 -21.89 4.93 30.45
CA ASP A 380 -21.06 5.77 31.33
C ASP A 380 -20.64 5.06 32.63
N ARG A 381 -21.18 3.87 32.90
CA ARG A 381 -20.95 3.06 34.10
C ARG A 381 -20.29 1.72 33.81
N SER A 382 -20.72 1.03 32.75
CA SER A 382 -20.28 -0.34 32.46
C SER A 382 -19.94 -0.56 30.99
N ILE A 383 -19.13 -1.58 30.76
CA ILE A 383 -18.80 -2.14 29.44
C ILE A 383 -19.23 -3.61 29.40
N ASN A 384 -20.02 -3.98 28.40
CA ASN A 384 -20.39 -5.38 28.14
C ASN A 384 -19.75 -5.84 26.84
N PHE A 385 -19.07 -6.99 26.91
CA PHE A 385 -18.31 -7.54 25.81
C PHE A 385 -18.25 -9.05 25.87
N PHE A 386 -17.80 -9.66 24.78
CA PHE A 386 -17.56 -11.10 24.73
C PHE A 386 -16.12 -11.41 24.34
N VAL A 387 -15.60 -12.53 24.85
CA VAL A 387 -14.33 -13.14 24.48
C VAL A 387 -14.57 -14.62 24.19
N LYS A 388 -14.19 -15.07 23.00
CA LYS A 388 -14.13 -16.48 22.64
C LYS A 388 -12.72 -16.81 22.20
N ALA A 389 -12.11 -17.78 22.86
CA ALA A 389 -10.74 -18.21 22.60
C ALA A 389 -10.70 -19.67 22.19
N ASP A 390 -9.61 -20.06 21.55
CA ASP A 390 -9.28 -21.45 21.24
C ASP A 390 -8.95 -22.23 22.53
N ASP A 391 -9.21 -23.54 22.56
CA ASP A 391 -9.06 -24.40 23.75
C ASP A 391 -7.60 -24.48 24.21
N ILE A 392 -6.64 -24.18 23.33
CA ILE A 392 -5.23 -24.04 23.70
C ILE A 392 -5.01 -22.98 24.79
N TYR A 393 -5.89 -22.00 24.94
CA TYR A 393 -5.81 -20.98 25.99
C TYR A 393 -6.57 -21.37 27.28
N SER A 394 -7.13 -22.58 27.37
CA SER A 394 -7.96 -23.01 28.52
C SER A 394 -7.25 -22.95 29.87
N HIS A 395 -5.93 -23.04 29.89
CA HIS A 395 -5.09 -22.94 31.10
C HIS A 395 -4.52 -21.52 31.32
N CYS A 396 -4.83 -20.57 30.45
CA CYS A 396 -4.38 -19.18 30.55
C CYS A 396 -5.35 -18.34 31.36
N THR A 397 -4.85 -17.27 31.96
CA THR A 397 -5.67 -16.21 32.56
C THR A 397 -6.01 -15.16 31.51
N PHE A 398 -7.23 -14.64 31.57
CA PHE A 398 -7.71 -13.58 30.71
C PHE A 398 -7.95 -12.33 31.54
N SER A 399 -7.59 -11.17 31.01
CA SER A 399 -7.90 -9.88 31.63
C SER A 399 -8.36 -8.85 30.59
N LEU A 400 -9.23 -7.93 31.04
CA LEU A 400 -9.47 -6.67 30.36
C LEU A 400 -8.50 -5.64 30.93
N SER A 401 -7.63 -5.10 30.07
CA SER A 401 -6.63 -4.10 30.45
C SER A 401 -7.03 -2.71 29.97
N TYR A 402 -6.86 -1.71 30.82
CA TYR A 402 -6.90 -0.29 30.46
C TYR A 402 -5.48 0.26 30.53
N GLU A 403 -4.95 0.74 29.41
CA GLU A 403 -3.58 1.26 29.31
C GLU A 403 -3.60 2.75 28.95
N ASP A 404 -2.88 3.59 29.70
CA ASP A 404 -2.60 4.96 29.27
C ASP A 404 -1.64 4.95 28.09
N ARG A 405 -2.04 5.60 27.00
CA ARG A 405 -1.30 5.55 25.73
C ARG A 405 0.13 6.06 25.83
N TYR A 406 0.39 7.05 26.68
CA TYR A 406 1.70 7.71 26.75
C TYR A 406 2.62 7.05 27.78
N SER A 407 2.18 6.84 29.03
CA SER A 407 3.01 6.22 30.07
C SER A 407 3.13 4.71 29.91
N LYS A 408 2.17 4.06 29.23
CA LYS A 408 2.01 2.60 29.15
C LYS A 408 1.65 1.93 30.48
N GLU A 409 1.42 2.72 31.53
CA GLU A 409 0.87 2.22 32.78
C GLU A 409 -0.50 1.57 32.52
N THR A 410 -0.72 0.41 33.14
CA THR A 410 -1.85 -0.46 32.83
C THR A 410 -2.52 -0.97 34.10
N ILE A 411 -3.84 -0.92 34.13
CA ILE A 411 -4.67 -1.66 35.10
C ILE A 411 -5.31 -2.86 34.41
N GLU A 412 -5.38 -4.00 35.09
CA GLU A 412 -5.94 -5.25 34.55
C GLU A 412 -7.06 -5.78 35.46
N TYR A 413 -8.18 -6.16 34.86
CA TYR A 413 -9.30 -6.83 35.54
C TYR A 413 -9.41 -8.26 35.02
N CYS A 414 -9.30 -9.26 35.89
CA CYS A 414 -9.48 -10.66 35.51
C CYS A 414 -10.88 -10.92 34.97
N ILE A 415 -10.97 -11.71 33.91
CA ILE A 415 -12.22 -12.08 33.25
C ILE A 415 -12.22 -13.56 32.88
N ASP A 416 -13.40 -14.14 32.75
CA ASP A 416 -13.56 -15.46 32.15
C ASP A 416 -13.90 -15.33 30.66
N PRO A 417 -13.41 -16.24 29.79
CA PRO A 417 -13.87 -16.31 28.41
C PRO A 417 -15.38 -16.56 28.34
N GLY A 418 -16.12 -15.62 27.76
CA GLY A 418 -17.57 -15.65 27.67
C GLY A 418 -18.12 -14.27 27.38
N GLU A 419 -19.40 -14.06 27.67
CA GLU A 419 -19.96 -12.71 27.77
C GLU A 419 -19.78 -12.19 29.20
N THR A 420 -19.28 -10.97 29.33
CA THR A 420 -18.92 -10.36 30.60
C THR A 420 -19.35 -8.90 30.61
N GLU A 421 -19.87 -8.44 31.73
CA GLU A 421 -20.10 -7.03 32.01
C GLU A 421 -19.24 -6.58 33.18
N ILE A 422 -18.53 -5.46 33.01
CA ILE A 422 -17.60 -4.91 34.00
C ILE A 422 -17.97 -3.44 34.24
N GLU A 423 -18.02 -3.04 35.50
CA GLU A 423 -18.12 -1.63 35.89
C GLU A 423 -16.79 -0.91 35.61
N ILE A 424 -16.87 0.26 34.99
CA ILE A 424 -15.71 1.09 34.67
C ILE A 424 -15.33 1.88 35.92
N ASP A 425 -14.27 1.44 36.60
CA ASP A 425 -13.71 2.15 37.76
C ASP A 425 -12.83 3.32 37.30
N TYR A 426 -13.46 4.47 37.09
CA TYR A 426 -12.75 5.69 36.71
C TYR A 426 -11.74 6.16 37.76
N ASN A 427 -11.93 5.84 39.04
CA ASN A 427 -10.98 6.24 40.08
C ASN A 427 -9.68 5.45 39.94
N GLN A 428 -9.76 4.15 39.63
CA GLN A 428 -8.58 3.35 39.30
C GLN A 428 -7.93 3.81 38.00
N ILE A 429 -8.70 4.13 36.96
CA ILE A 429 -8.16 4.65 35.70
C ILE A 429 -7.40 5.97 35.94
N GLU A 430 -7.89 6.84 36.82
CA GLU A 430 -7.19 8.09 37.18
C GLU A 430 -5.80 7.87 37.78
N THR A 431 -5.51 6.71 38.38
CA THR A 431 -4.19 6.41 38.97
C THR A 431 -3.07 6.20 37.94
N ILE A 432 -3.42 5.88 36.68
CA ILE A 432 -2.45 5.63 35.60
C ILE A 432 -2.33 6.78 34.59
N ILE A 433 -3.09 7.87 34.78
CA ILE A 433 -3.15 8.99 33.84
C ILE A 433 -1.85 9.78 33.84
N SER A 434 -1.22 9.88 32.67
CA SER A 434 0.07 10.56 32.51
C SER A 434 -0.05 12.02 32.08
N LYS A 435 -1.16 12.39 31.42
CA LYS A 435 -1.36 13.73 30.84
C LYS A 435 -2.80 14.23 31.03
N PRO A 436 -3.01 15.56 31.14
CA PRO A 436 -4.34 16.15 31.22
C PRO A 436 -5.28 15.71 30.08
N LYS A 437 -4.76 15.61 28.84
CA LYS A 437 -5.46 15.05 27.67
C LYS A 437 -4.73 13.79 27.24
N THR A 438 -5.40 12.64 27.33
CA THR A 438 -4.83 11.32 27.00
C THR A 438 -5.87 10.39 26.39
N VAL A 439 -5.42 9.22 25.95
CA VAL A 439 -6.26 8.14 25.46
C VAL A 439 -5.95 6.88 26.24
N ILE A 440 -6.99 6.21 26.71
CA ILE A 440 -6.91 4.91 27.36
C ILE A 440 -7.28 3.85 26.33
N ASP A 441 -6.31 3.02 25.97
CA ASP A 441 -6.50 1.91 25.05
C ASP A 441 -6.94 0.65 25.82
N LEU A 442 -7.97 -0.04 25.32
CA LEU A 442 -8.51 -1.26 25.95
C LEU A 442 -8.01 -2.51 25.22
N PHE A 443 -7.54 -3.49 25.99
CA PHE A 443 -7.01 -4.75 25.46
C PHE A 443 -7.62 -5.96 26.17
N ILE A 444 -7.83 -7.04 25.41
CA ILE A 444 -7.90 -8.39 25.98
C ILE A 444 -6.48 -8.91 26.06
N THR A 445 -6.05 -9.21 27.27
CA THR A 445 -4.72 -9.74 27.60
C THR A 445 -4.87 -11.18 28.04
N ILE A 446 -4.02 -12.06 27.52
CA ILE A 446 -3.96 -13.48 27.85
C ILE A 446 -2.57 -13.76 28.39
N ARG A 447 -2.50 -14.38 29.57
CA ARG A 447 -1.24 -14.78 30.21
C ARG A 447 -1.24 -16.26 30.54
N GLU A 448 -0.08 -16.88 30.36
CA GLU A 448 0.23 -18.17 30.96
C GLU A 448 1.12 -17.89 32.17
N GLN A 449 0.58 -18.11 33.37
CA GLN A 449 1.19 -17.64 34.61
C GLN A 449 1.42 -16.12 34.57
N ASN A 450 2.68 -15.66 34.56
CA ASN A 450 3.05 -14.24 34.47
C ASN A 450 3.46 -13.81 33.05
N ASN A 451 3.62 -14.75 32.12
CA ASN A 451 4.12 -14.47 30.78
C ASN A 451 2.99 -13.98 29.87
N LEU A 452 3.23 -12.87 29.16
CA LEU A 452 2.30 -12.37 28.16
C LEU A 452 2.26 -13.31 26.95
N VAL A 453 1.08 -13.89 26.69
CA VAL A 453 0.87 -14.82 25.58
C VAL A 453 0.25 -14.13 24.38
N ARG A 454 -0.74 -13.28 24.63
CA ARG A 454 -1.45 -12.57 23.58
C ARG A 454 -2.07 -11.30 24.12
N ARG A 455 -2.06 -10.27 23.28
CA ARG A 455 -2.70 -8.99 23.58
C ARG A 455 -3.39 -8.47 22.33
N GLU A 456 -4.69 -8.17 22.43
CA GLU A 456 -5.46 -7.63 21.31
C GLU A 456 -6.39 -6.50 21.74
N LYS A 457 -6.46 -5.43 20.94
CA LYS A 457 -7.46 -4.38 21.16
C LYS A 457 -8.88 -4.93 20.96
N ILE A 458 -9.81 -4.47 21.80
CA ILE A 458 -11.20 -4.92 21.74
C ILE A 458 -12.03 -4.10 20.75
N ARG A 459 -12.84 -4.77 19.92
CA ARG A 459 -13.53 -4.15 18.78
C ARG A 459 -15.04 -3.97 18.97
N PHE A 460 -15.56 -2.78 18.67
CA PHE A 460 -17.00 -2.51 18.62
C PHE A 460 -17.54 -2.62 17.20
N ARG A 461 -17.69 -3.86 16.70
CA ARG A 461 -17.91 -4.14 15.26
C ARG A 461 -19.21 -3.58 14.69
N THR A 462 -20.24 -3.43 15.52
CA THR A 462 -21.58 -2.98 15.14
C THR A 462 -21.68 -1.45 15.01
N LYS A 463 -20.80 -0.69 15.66
CA LYS A 463 -20.79 0.78 15.54
C LYS A 463 -20.06 1.23 14.27
N GLU A 464 -20.54 2.36 13.74
CA GLU A 464 -19.87 3.08 12.66
C GLU A 464 -18.83 4.03 13.24
N TYR A 465 -17.69 4.15 12.55
CA TYR A 465 -16.63 5.05 12.97
C TYR A 465 -16.95 6.47 12.53
N LYS A 466 -16.94 7.38 13.50
CA LYS A 466 -17.02 8.82 13.31
C LYS A 466 -15.95 9.47 14.18
N LYS A 467 -15.04 10.24 13.59
CA LYS A 467 -13.83 10.79 14.25
C LYS A 467 -14.18 11.82 15.33
N ASP A 468 -15.23 12.59 15.06
CA ASP A 468 -15.80 13.71 15.81
C ASP A 468 -17.04 13.31 16.64
N ASN A 469 -17.17 12.02 16.97
CA ASN A 469 -18.27 11.50 17.78
C ASN A 469 -17.76 10.63 18.93
N TYR A 470 -18.63 10.39 19.91
CA TYR A 470 -18.48 9.49 21.03
C TYR A 470 -19.77 8.71 21.29
N PHE A 471 -19.66 7.50 21.83
CA PHE A 471 -20.81 6.62 22.09
C PHE A 471 -21.37 6.77 23.50
N SER A 472 -20.52 7.18 24.43
CA SER A 472 -20.84 7.39 25.84
C SER A 472 -19.93 8.48 26.39
N ARG A 473 -20.44 9.23 27.38
CA ARG A 473 -19.74 10.30 28.07
C ARG A 473 -19.96 10.18 29.56
N LYS A 474 -18.87 10.07 30.32
CA LYS A 474 -18.85 10.28 31.76
C LYS A 474 -18.22 11.65 32.06
N ASN A 475 -18.89 12.44 32.89
CA ASN A 475 -18.34 13.66 33.47
C ASN A 475 -18.19 13.45 34.98
N ILE A 476 -16.99 13.67 35.50
CA ILE A 476 -16.68 13.62 36.92
C ILE A 476 -16.35 15.04 37.38
N LYS A 477 -17.15 15.57 38.29
CA LYS A 477 -16.93 16.88 38.91
C LYS A 477 -15.98 16.74 40.08
N ASN A 478 -14.85 17.42 40.02
CA ASN A 478 -13.87 17.52 41.09
C ASN A 478 -13.84 18.96 41.63
N HIS A 479 -13.13 19.20 42.73
CA HIS A 479 -12.97 20.56 43.28
C HIS A 479 -12.36 21.54 42.25
N ASP A 480 -11.44 21.07 41.42
CA ASP A 480 -10.68 21.93 40.49
C ASP A 480 -11.31 22.07 39.09
N GLY A 481 -12.35 21.29 38.78
CA GLY A 481 -12.94 21.26 37.44
C GLY A 481 -13.74 20.01 37.09
N ASN A 482 -13.93 19.79 35.80
CA ASN A 482 -14.61 18.63 35.22
C ASN A 482 -13.59 17.72 34.53
N VAL A 483 -13.72 16.41 34.73
CA VAL A 483 -12.96 15.39 33.99
C VAL A 483 -13.93 14.62 33.10
N TYR A 484 -13.63 14.60 31.81
CA TYR A 484 -14.44 13.93 30.79
C TYR A 484 -13.78 12.64 30.34
N TYR A 485 -14.58 11.60 30.25
CA TYR A 485 -14.25 10.33 29.59
C TYR A 485 -15.24 10.09 28.46
N LEU A 486 -14.71 9.97 27.24
CA LEU A 486 -15.49 9.73 26.02
C LEU A 486 -15.16 8.36 25.44
N SER A 487 -16.15 7.49 25.36
CA SER A 487 -16.01 6.20 24.70
C SER A 487 -16.06 6.40 23.19
N THR A 488 -14.96 6.15 22.49
CA THR A 488 -14.81 6.36 21.04
C THR A 488 -14.19 5.12 20.39
N ILE A 489 -14.17 5.06 19.05
CA ILE A 489 -13.48 3.97 18.33
C ILE A 489 -12.46 4.52 17.34
N THR A 490 -11.48 3.69 17.02
CA THR A 490 -10.55 3.90 15.91
C THR A 490 -11.19 3.51 14.55
N PRO A 491 -10.59 3.86 13.39
CA PRO A 491 -11.05 3.39 12.09
C PRO A 491 -11.16 1.86 11.97
N PHE A 492 -10.33 1.12 12.73
CA PHE A 492 -10.39 -0.35 12.82
C PHE A 492 -11.46 -0.87 13.80
N LYS A 493 -12.32 0.04 14.29
CA LYS A 493 -13.37 -0.19 15.29
C LYS A 493 -12.88 -0.64 16.65
N ASN A 494 -11.60 -0.45 16.98
CA ASN A 494 -11.12 -0.69 18.35
C ASN A 494 -11.66 0.40 19.28
N ILE A 495 -12.26 0.03 20.42
CA ILE A 495 -12.72 0.99 21.44
C ILE A 495 -11.51 1.62 22.15
N LYS A 496 -11.67 2.87 22.56
CA LYS A 496 -10.75 3.63 23.41
C LYS A 496 -11.54 4.62 24.25
N LEU A 497 -11.01 5.04 25.38
CA LEU A 497 -11.54 6.17 26.14
C LEU A 497 -10.67 7.39 25.88
N GLU A 498 -11.24 8.47 25.36
CA GLU A 498 -10.55 9.76 25.28
C GLU A 498 -10.83 10.53 26.57
N ARG A 499 -9.77 10.88 27.31
CA ARG A 499 -9.84 11.53 28.62
C ARG A 499 -9.28 12.94 28.53
N PHE A 500 -10.01 13.94 29.02
CA PHE A 500 -9.50 15.30 29.17
C PHE A 500 -10.13 16.03 30.38
N SER A 501 -9.38 16.95 30.98
CA SER A 501 -9.85 17.80 32.08
C SER A 501 -10.08 19.24 31.65
N ILE A 502 -11.08 19.88 32.25
CA ILE A 502 -11.41 21.31 32.10
C ILE A 502 -11.50 21.91 33.50
N SER A 503 -10.60 22.82 33.84
CA SER A 503 -10.64 23.53 35.12
C SER A 503 -11.87 24.43 35.25
N ASN A 504 -12.26 24.78 36.48
CA ASN A 504 -13.37 25.71 36.71
C ASN A 504 -13.19 27.05 35.99
N LYS A 505 -11.96 27.58 35.98
CA LYS A 505 -11.63 28.83 35.28
C LYS A 505 -11.78 28.72 33.76
N GLN A 506 -11.34 27.61 33.16
CA GLN A 506 -11.53 27.35 31.73
C GLN A 506 -13.02 27.18 31.41
N HIS A 507 -13.75 26.45 32.26
CA HIS A 507 -15.20 26.26 32.08
C HIS A 507 -15.93 27.61 32.13
N GLU A 508 -15.64 28.46 33.11
CA GLU A 508 -16.20 29.81 33.23
C GLU A 508 -15.93 30.64 31.97
N LEU A 509 -14.68 30.65 31.49
CA LEU A 509 -14.29 31.40 30.28
C LEU A 509 -15.02 30.93 29.02
N MET A 510 -15.40 29.66 28.93
CA MET A 510 -16.10 29.11 27.77
C MET A 510 -17.63 29.11 27.92
N SER A 511 -18.12 29.27 29.16
CA SER A 511 -19.56 29.29 29.43
C SER A 511 -20.15 30.60 28.92
N ASN A 512 -21.28 30.53 28.21
CA ASN A 512 -22.03 31.69 27.70
C ASN A 512 -21.32 32.51 26.60
N ASN A 513 -20.42 31.92 25.83
CA ASN A 513 -19.88 32.56 24.63
C ASN A 513 -20.73 32.22 23.40
N GLU A 514 -21.26 33.24 22.75
CA GLU A 514 -21.80 33.14 21.40
C GLU A 514 -20.66 33.07 20.39
N LYS A 515 -20.91 32.40 19.26
CA LYS A 515 -19.94 32.37 18.15
C LYS A 515 -19.91 33.74 17.47
N ASP A 516 -18.71 34.25 17.24
CA ASP A 516 -18.45 35.52 16.58
C ASP A 516 -17.88 35.27 15.18
N ASP A 517 -18.61 35.72 14.16
CA ASP A 517 -18.29 35.55 12.74
C ASP A 517 -16.95 36.21 12.35
N ASN A 518 -16.47 37.20 13.12
CA ASN A 518 -15.19 37.87 12.90
C ASN A 518 -14.00 37.13 13.55
N ILE A 519 -14.23 36.19 14.47
CA ILE A 519 -13.16 35.47 15.19
C ILE A 519 -12.86 34.15 14.50
N TRP A 520 -11.66 34.03 13.95
CA TRP A 520 -11.22 32.84 13.21
C TRP A 520 -10.06 32.18 13.94
N LEU A 521 -10.16 30.87 14.17
CA LEU A 521 -9.10 30.07 14.79
C LEU A 521 -8.42 29.19 13.73
N ILE A 522 -7.13 29.42 13.54
CA ILE A 522 -6.31 28.79 12.50
C ILE A 522 -5.21 27.94 13.15
N GLY A 523 -4.88 26.81 12.54
CA GLY A 523 -3.71 26.03 12.91
C GLY A 523 -3.46 24.85 12.00
N GLU A 524 -2.40 24.10 12.27
CA GLU A 524 -1.99 22.94 11.49
C GLU A 524 -2.07 21.67 12.34
N ARG A 525 -0.99 20.91 12.43
CA ARG A 525 -0.77 20.07 13.61
C ARG A 525 -0.44 20.99 14.79
N PHE A 526 -0.77 20.56 15.99
CA PHE A 526 -0.50 21.34 17.20
C PHE A 526 1.01 21.67 17.36
N ASP A 527 1.88 20.89 16.73
CA ASP A 527 3.34 21.00 16.80
C ASP A 527 4.00 21.67 15.59
N THR A 528 3.27 22.23 14.62
CA THR A 528 3.86 22.85 13.41
C THR A 528 3.30 24.21 13.01
N ALA A 529 4.14 25.01 12.35
CA ALA A 529 3.74 26.21 11.61
C ALA A 529 4.58 26.39 10.34
N GLN A 530 4.39 25.50 9.36
CA GLN A 530 5.20 25.49 8.12
C GLN A 530 4.37 25.28 6.84
N ASP A 531 3.04 25.20 6.93
CA ASP A 531 2.15 24.79 5.84
C ASP A 531 1.10 25.89 5.52
N ASN A 532 0.03 25.54 4.80
CA ASN A 532 -1.04 26.45 4.40
C ASN A 532 -1.64 27.30 5.55
N GLY A 533 -1.66 26.77 6.77
CA GLY A 533 -2.27 27.42 7.93
C GLY A 533 -1.55 28.71 8.32
N ILE A 534 -0.22 28.64 8.54
CA ILE A 534 0.56 29.82 8.95
C ILE A 534 0.61 30.88 7.84
N ILE A 535 0.62 30.46 6.58
CA ILE A 535 0.63 31.36 5.42
C ILE A 535 -0.70 32.12 5.31
N PHE A 536 -1.83 31.42 5.46
CA PHE A 536 -3.14 32.04 5.40
C PHE A 536 -3.37 32.98 6.60
N PHE A 537 -2.93 32.58 7.79
CA PHE A 537 -2.97 33.45 8.98
C PHE A 537 -2.19 34.76 8.78
N ASP A 538 -0.96 34.68 8.25
CA ASP A 538 -0.17 35.87 7.93
C ASP A 538 -0.87 36.75 6.89
N TRP A 539 -1.49 36.14 5.87
CA TRP A 539 -2.22 36.87 4.85
C TRP A 539 -3.45 37.59 5.42
N LEU A 540 -4.28 36.90 6.22
CA LEU A 540 -5.46 37.50 6.87
C LEU A 540 -5.08 38.71 7.71
N ARG A 541 -4.07 38.56 8.57
CA ARG A 541 -3.60 39.64 9.45
C ARG A 541 -3.13 40.89 8.72
N ASN A 542 -2.62 40.73 7.50
CA ASN A 542 -2.06 41.83 6.71
C ASN A 542 -3.07 42.44 5.73
N ASN A 543 -4.14 41.73 5.38
CA ASN A 543 -5.02 42.11 4.27
C ASN A 543 -6.50 42.24 4.67
N THR A 544 -6.90 41.86 5.88
CA THR A 544 -8.30 41.87 6.32
C THR A 544 -8.46 42.40 7.74
N ASN A 545 -9.73 42.67 8.12
CA ASN A 545 -10.11 43.08 9.48
C ASN A 545 -10.55 41.89 10.36
N VAL A 546 -10.37 40.66 9.87
CA VAL A 546 -10.71 39.45 10.63
C VAL A 546 -9.83 39.34 11.86
N ASP A 547 -10.43 39.04 13.00
CA ASP A 547 -9.70 38.70 14.22
C ASP A 547 -9.18 37.27 14.14
N ALA A 548 -8.12 37.10 13.34
CA ALA A 548 -7.45 35.83 13.12
C ALA A 548 -6.53 35.49 14.30
N TYR A 549 -6.64 34.26 14.81
CA TYR A 549 -5.79 33.69 15.86
C TYR A 549 -5.12 32.42 15.35
N TYR A 550 -3.82 32.27 15.61
CA TYR A 550 -3.06 31.05 15.28
C TYR A 550 -2.70 30.31 16.56
N VAL A 551 -3.00 29.01 16.63
CA VAL A 551 -2.69 28.18 17.80
C VAL A 551 -1.56 27.19 17.52
N ILE A 552 -0.63 27.10 18.46
CA ILE A 552 0.51 26.17 18.43
C ILE A 552 0.97 25.82 19.84
N ASP A 553 1.51 24.62 20.02
CA ASP A 553 2.15 24.17 21.25
C ASP A 553 3.42 24.99 21.54
N GLU A 554 3.61 25.39 22.80
CA GLU A 554 4.77 26.19 23.20
C GLU A 554 6.08 25.41 23.14
N ASP A 555 6.00 24.08 23.22
CA ASP A 555 7.15 23.17 23.11
C ASP A 555 7.54 22.89 21.63
N SER A 556 6.78 23.40 20.66
CA SER A 556 7.11 23.25 19.24
C SER A 556 8.36 24.05 18.87
N ILE A 557 9.24 23.45 18.06
CA ILE A 557 10.41 24.13 17.46
C ILE A 557 9.98 25.35 16.64
N ASP A 558 8.80 25.30 16.00
CA ASP A 558 8.30 26.39 15.16
C ASP A 558 7.74 27.55 15.97
N TYR A 559 7.34 27.33 17.23
CA TYR A 559 6.72 28.36 18.07
C TYR A 559 7.63 29.56 18.26
N GLU A 560 8.93 29.32 18.49
CA GLU A 560 9.92 30.36 18.74
C GLU A 560 9.99 31.40 17.61
N GLN A 561 9.78 30.97 16.36
CA GLN A 561 9.84 31.84 15.18
C GLN A 561 8.59 32.72 15.04
N ILE A 562 7.45 32.31 15.61
CA ILE A 562 6.17 32.98 15.42
C ILE A 562 5.59 33.59 16.69
N LYS A 563 6.13 33.31 17.88
CA LYS A 563 5.57 33.75 19.18
C LYS A 563 5.34 35.25 19.34
N ASN A 564 6.14 36.07 18.64
CA ASN A 564 6.03 37.54 18.70
C ASN A 564 4.96 38.10 17.75
N LYS A 565 4.35 37.27 16.90
CA LYS A 565 3.27 37.69 16.03
C LYS A 565 1.99 37.92 16.85
N LYS A 566 1.32 39.05 16.60
CA LYS A 566 0.02 39.35 17.23
C LYS A 566 -0.96 38.19 16.99
N ASN A 567 -1.71 37.83 18.02
CA ASN A 567 -2.73 36.76 18.01
C ASN A 567 -2.19 35.33 17.75
N VAL A 568 -0.89 35.09 17.90
CA VAL A 568 -0.37 33.75 18.14
C VAL A 568 -0.62 33.38 19.60
N ILE A 569 -1.32 32.27 19.83
CA ILE A 569 -1.74 31.81 21.15
C ILE A 569 -1.21 30.41 21.44
N LYS A 570 -0.86 30.16 22.70
CA LYS A 570 -0.35 28.86 23.15
C LYS A 570 -1.48 27.84 23.25
N PHE A 571 -1.26 26.65 22.71
CA PHE A 571 -2.18 25.52 22.86
C PHE A 571 -2.44 25.25 24.35
N GLY A 572 -3.68 24.89 24.70
CA GLY A 572 -4.11 24.71 26.10
C GLY A 572 -4.13 25.96 27.02
N SER A 573 -3.71 27.15 26.59
CA SER A 573 -3.75 28.36 27.43
C SER A 573 -5.18 28.86 27.70
N LEU A 574 -5.38 29.66 28.76
CA LEU A 574 -6.69 30.27 29.05
C LEU A 574 -7.23 31.09 27.86
N LYS A 575 -6.34 31.81 27.17
CA LYS A 575 -6.71 32.57 25.97
C LYS A 575 -7.18 31.66 24.84
N HIS A 576 -6.55 30.50 24.70
CA HIS A 576 -6.98 29.51 23.71
C HIS A 576 -8.36 28.94 23.99
N TYR A 577 -8.67 28.60 25.25
CA TYR A 577 -10.03 28.18 25.62
C TYR A 577 -11.07 29.28 25.34
N GLU A 578 -10.76 30.53 25.69
CA GLU A 578 -11.62 31.68 25.40
C GLU A 578 -11.88 31.81 23.89
N ILE A 579 -10.83 31.90 23.07
CA ILE A 579 -10.94 32.09 21.62
C ILE A 579 -11.62 30.88 20.94
N ALA A 580 -11.26 29.65 21.29
CA ALA A 580 -11.87 28.45 20.72
C ALA A 580 -13.39 28.39 20.95
N SER A 581 -13.86 28.85 22.12
CA SER A 581 -15.29 28.90 22.42
C SER A 581 -16.04 30.02 21.69
N LYS A 582 -15.37 31.11 21.29
CA LYS A 582 -15.97 32.24 20.55
C LYS A 582 -15.82 32.13 19.03
N ALA A 583 -14.79 31.45 18.52
CA ALA A 583 -14.49 31.42 17.09
C ALA A 583 -15.62 30.77 16.29
N LYS A 584 -16.18 31.50 15.32
CA LYS A 584 -17.13 30.95 14.35
C LYS A 584 -16.43 30.10 13.31
N VAL A 585 -15.27 30.54 12.83
CA VAL A 585 -14.54 29.84 11.74
C VAL A 585 -13.36 29.07 12.32
N LEU A 586 -13.33 27.77 12.03
CA LEU A 586 -12.21 26.89 12.33
C LEU A 586 -11.50 26.54 11.02
N VAL A 587 -10.20 26.85 10.93
CA VAL A 587 -9.40 26.63 9.73
C VAL A 587 -8.21 25.74 10.05
N SER A 588 -8.10 24.58 9.39
CA SER A 588 -6.95 23.70 9.59
C SER A 588 -6.52 22.93 8.36
N THR A 589 -5.23 22.60 8.31
CA THR A 589 -4.64 21.67 7.32
C THR A 589 -4.84 20.19 7.70
N HIS A 590 -5.27 19.94 8.94
CA HIS A 590 -5.54 18.64 9.54
C HIS A 590 -6.90 18.65 10.26
N ASP A 591 -7.23 17.61 11.02
CA ASP A 591 -8.44 17.60 11.84
C ASP A 591 -8.39 18.59 13.00
N PHE A 592 -9.56 19.11 13.39
CA PHE A 592 -9.68 20.15 14.42
C PHE A 592 -9.25 19.73 15.83
N GLU A 593 -9.00 18.44 16.08
CA GLU A 593 -8.39 17.98 17.34
C GLU A 593 -6.99 18.58 17.58
N ASN A 594 -6.34 19.03 16.50
CA ASN A 594 -5.04 19.69 16.50
C ASN A 594 -5.10 21.17 16.86
N ILE A 595 -6.28 21.81 16.76
CA ILE A 595 -6.43 23.25 17.02
C ILE A 595 -7.44 23.56 18.13
N LEU A 596 -8.16 22.57 18.65
CA LEU A 596 -9.11 22.76 19.74
C LEU A 596 -8.59 22.15 21.05
N PRO A 597 -8.78 22.83 22.20
CA PRO A 597 -8.28 22.35 23.49
C PRO A 597 -9.22 21.30 24.13
N TYR A 598 -10.33 20.97 23.47
CA TYR A 598 -11.32 19.97 23.87
C TYR A 598 -11.68 19.06 22.68
N LYS A 599 -12.55 18.07 22.88
CA LYS A 599 -13.01 17.19 21.80
C LYS A 599 -13.81 17.98 20.76
N PRO A 600 -13.44 17.95 19.45
CA PRO A 600 -14.30 18.42 18.38
C PRO A 600 -15.47 17.46 18.20
N ALA A 601 -16.55 17.65 18.96
CA ALA A 601 -17.74 16.81 18.88
C ALA A 601 -18.98 17.63 19.24
N LYS A 602 -20.14 17.19 18.74
CA LYS A 602 -21.43 17.83 19.04
C LYS A 602 -21.67 17.95 20.55
N GLY A 603 -22.18 19.10 20.99
CA GLY A 603 -22.46 19.39 22.39
C GLY A 603 -21.24 19.81 23.22
N PHE A 604 -20.09 20.06 22.57
CA PHE A 604 -18.92 20.66 23.19
C PHE A 604 -18.72 22.10 22.70
N TYR A 605 -19.08 23.06 23.55
CA TYR A 605 -18.75 24.50 23.40
C TYR A 605 -19.09 25.08 22.01
N GLY A 606 -20.26 24.71 21.48
CA GLY A 606 -20.79 25.19 20.19
C GLY A 606 -19.99 24.72 18.98
N TYR A 607 -19.30 23.58 19.04
CA TYR A 607 -18.56 23.03 17.89
C TYR A 607 -19.47 22.81 16.67
N GLU A 608 -20.70 22.35 16.90
CA GLU A 608 -21.73 22.21 15.85
C GLU A 608 -22.08 23.53 15.15
N ASP A 609 -21.88 24.66 15.81
CA ASP A 609 -22.23 26.00 15.31
C ASP A 609 -21.06 26.69 14.59
N THR A 610 -19.92 26.01 14.43
CA THR A 610 -18.73 26.53 13.74
C THR A 610 -18.74 26.20 12.25
N PHE A 611 -18.17 27.10 11.44
CA PHE A 611 -17.86 26.86 10.03
C PHE A 611 -16.46 26.24 9.90
N LYS A 612 -16.39 25.02 9.34
CA LYS A 612 -15.21 24.15 9.35
C LYS A 612 -14.52 24.15 7.98
N VAL A 613 -13.35 24.76 7.92
CA VAL A 613 -12.54 24.90 6.71
C VAL A 613 -11.34 23.97 6.74
N PHE A 614 -11.25 23.08 5.75
CA PHE A 614 -10.09 22.22 5.54
C PHE A 614 -9.21 22.76 4.42
N LEU A 615 -8.02 23.28 4.79
CA LEU A 615 -7.04 23.87 3.87
C LEU A 615 -6.16 22.84 3.15
N GLN A 616 -6.23 21.57 3.55
CA GLN A 616 -5.29 20.52 3.17
C GLN A 616 -3.82 20.80 3.55
N HIS A 617 -2.97 19.78 3.38
CA HIS A 617 -1.51 19.86 3.53
C HIS A 617 -0.77 19.47 2.24
N GLY A 618 -1.47 19.49 1.10
CA GLY A 618 -0.95 19.16 -0.22
C GLY A 618 -2.01 18.57 -1.14
N VAL A 619 -1.81 18.71 -2.45
CA VAL A 619 -2.75 18.24 -3.49
C VAL A 619 -3.02 16.74 -3.35
N LEU A 620 -4.30 16.38 -3.35
CA LEU A 620 -4.77 15.01 -3.22
C LEU A 620 -4.73 14.23 -4.54
N GLY A 621 -4.93 12.90 -4.45
CA GLY A 621 -5.10 12.02 -5.61
C GLY A 621 -4.02 10.96 -5.82
N ARG A 622 -2.96 10.96 -5.01
CA ARG A 622 -1.96 9.87 -5.02
C ARG A 622 -2.45 8.62 -4.31
N LYS A 623 -2.79 8.77 -3.04
CA LYS A 623 -3.22 7.68 -2.17
C LYS A 623 -4.51 8.06 -1.45
N SER A 624 -5.25 7.06 -0.99
CA SER A 624 -6.38 7.29 -0.11
C SER A 624 -5.92 8.01 1.17
N VAL A 625 -6.66 9.07 1.53
CA VAL A 625 -6.48 9.85 2.76
C VAL A 625 -7.60 9.54 3.76
N GLU A 626 -7.47 9.99 5.00
CA GLU A 626 -8.42 9.66 6.07
C GLU A 626 -9.67 10.57 6.14
N TYR A 627 -9.67 11.67 5.38
CA TYR A 627 -10.66 12.76 5.43
C TYR A 627 -12.01 12.50 4.73
N HIS A 628 -12.42 11.23 4.56
CA HIS A 628 -13.68 10.87 3.92
C HIS A 628 -14.88 11.45 4.69
N LYS A 629 -15.88 12.06 4.02
CA LYS A 629 -17.06 12.67 4.65
C LYS A 629 -17.78 11.70 5.58
N PHE A 630 -17.90 10.43 5.18
CA PHE A 630 -18.58 9.41 5.98
C PHE A 630 -17.84 9.02 7.27
N HIS A 631 -16.60 9.48 7.50
CA HIS A 631 -15.90 9.36 8.78
C HIS A 631 -16.22 10.50 9.76
N TYR A 632 -17.08 11.46 9.39
CA TYR A 632 -17.45 12.59 10.24
C TYR A 632 -18.96 12.65 10.45
N GLU A 633 -19.39 13.05 11.64
CA GLU A 633 -20.78 13.42 11.93
C GLU A 633 -21.04 14.87 11.53
N LEU A 634 -20.07 15.74 11.77
CA LEU A 634 -20.00 17.15 11.39
C LEU A 634 -18.77 17.31 10.45
N PRO A 635 -18.90 16.94 9.15
CA PRO A 635 -17.81 17.03 8.19
C PRO A 635 -17.37 18.47 7.95
N PHE A 636 -16.30 18.65 7.17
CA PHE A 636 -15.87 19.98 6.73
C PHE A 636 -16.96 20.67 5.91
N ASP A 637 -17.25 21.92 6.24
CA ASP A 637 -18.22 22.77 5.54
C ASP A 637 -17.61 23.33 4.25
N MET A 638 -16.28 23.54 4.26
CA MET A 638 -15.47 23.94 3.11
C MET A 638 -14.22 23.08 2.99
N PHE A 639 -14.06 22.42 1.84
CA PHE A 639 -12.90 21.62 1.46
C PHE A 639 -12.14 22.34 0.35
N ASN A 640 -10.93 22.79 0.66
CA ASN A 640 -10.08 23.49 -0.29
C ASN A 640 -9.42 22.51 -1.28
N VAL A 641 -9.33 22.84 -2.58
CA VAL A 641 -8.64 22.04 -3.60
C VAL A 641 -7.92 22.92 -4.62
N SER A 642 -7.01 22.32 -5.40
CA SER A 642 -6.15 23.00 -6.37
C SER A 642 -6.65 22.94 -7.81
N SER A 643 -7.49 21.96 -8.16
CA SER A 643 -8.02 21.80 -9.51
C SER A 643 -9.43 21.22 -9.56
N SER A 644 -10.06 21.38 -10.73
CA SER A 644 -11.33 20.73 -11.06
C SER A 644 -11.24 19.19 -10.99
N SER A 645 -10.12 18.60 -11.44
CA SER A 645 -9.91 17.15 -11.32
C SER A 645 -9.83 16.72 -9.86
N GLU A 646 -9.11 17.45 -9.01
CA GLU A 646 -9.07 17.15 -7.58
C GLU A 646 -10.46 17.26 -6.93
N LYS A 647 -11.23 18.30 -7.29
CA LYS A 647 -12.61 18.48 -6.82
C LYS A 647 -13.47 17.25 -7.13
N TYR A 648 -13.63 16.92 -8.41
CA TYR A 648 -14.61 15.92 -8.83
C TYR A 648 -14.08 14.50 -8.64
N ASP A 649 -12.87 14.20 -9.10
CA ASP A 649 -12.36 12.82 -9.16
C ASP A 649 -11.97 12.30 -7.78
N VAL A 650 -11.51 13.18 -6.88
CA VAL A 650 -11.03 12.79 -5.55
C VAL A 650 -12.03 13.16 -4.47
N VAL A 651 -12.33 14.44 -4.29
CA VAL A 651 -13.07 14.89 -3.09
C VAL A 651 -14.57 14.57 -3.17
N VAL A 652 -15.20 14.77 -4.33
CA VAL A 652 -16.62 14.43 -4.54
C VAL A 652 -16.80 12.93 -4.71
N ASN A 653 -16.14 12.33 -5.72
CA ASN A 653 -16.40 10.94 -6.09
C ASN A 653 -15.86 9.91 -5.08
N GLU A 654 -14.68 10.14 -4.50
CA GLU A 654 -14.04 9.16 -3.62
C GLU A 654 -14.22 9.49 -2.13
N LEU A 655 -14.09 10.77 -1.74
CA LEU A 655 -14.26 11.18 -0.32
C LEU A 655 -15.73 11.45 0.05
N GLY A 656 -16.62 11.63 -0.94
CA GLY A 656 -18.07 11.73 -0.75
C GLY A 656 -18.60 13.10 -0.33
N TYR A 657 -17.84 14.18 -0.54
CA TYR A 657 -18.31 15.56 -0.29
C TYR A 657 -19.28 16.03 -1.35
N ASP A 658 -20.19 16.95 -0.98
CA ASP A 658 -21.10 17.57 -1.93
C ASP A 658 -20.34 18.65 -2.72
N GLU A 659 -20.69 18.84 -3.98
CA GLU A 659 -19.98 19.74 -4.90
C GLU A 659 -19.87 21.18 -4.37
N GLU A 660 -20.90 21.64 -3.67
CA GLU A 660 -21.00 22.98 -3.06
C GLU A 660 -20.10 23.18 -1.84
N ASN A 661 -19.61 22.09 -1.23
CA ASN A 661 -18.65 22.15 -0.12
C ASN A 661 -17.19 22.16 -0.61
N VAL A 662 -16.92 21.98 -1.91
CA VAL A 662 -15.55 21.83 -2.44
C VAL A 662 -15.17 23.02 -3.31
N TYR A 663 -14.13 23.75 -2.91
CA TYR A 663 -13.76 25.05 -3.47
C TYR A 663 -12.39 24.97 -4.15
N ILE A 664 -12.37 25.25 -5.45
CA ILE A 664 -11.15 25.34 -6.25
C ILE A 664 -10.56 26.73 -6.04
N THR A 665 -9.56 26.84 -5.17
CA THR A 665 -8.88 28.12 -4.92
C THR A 665 -7.38 28.05 -5.10
N GLY A 666 -6.81 26.84 -5.17
CA GLY A 666 -5.38 26.59 -4.95
C GLY A 666 -5.02 26.63 -3.47
N LEU A 667 -3.83 26.12 -3.14
CA LEU A 667 -3.35 26.05 -1.76
C LEU A 667 -2.71 27.38 -1.33
N SER A 668 -2.99 27.82 -0.10
CA SER A 668 -2.47 29.07 0.48
C SER A 668 -0.95 29.21 0.37
N ARG A 669 -0.18 28.13 0.61
CA ARG A 669 1.28 28.16 0.59
C ARG A 669 1.87 28.44 -0.80
N PHE A 670 1.11 28.23 -1.86
CA PHE A 670 1.55 28.50 -3.23
C PHE A 670 1.79 30.00 -3.49
N ASP A 671 1.11 30.91 -2.78
CA ASP A 671 1.32 32.36 -2.92
C ASP A 671 2.76 32.79 -2.55
N LYS A 672 3.42 32.03 -1.65
CA LYS A 672 4.83 32.27 -1.27
C LYS A 672 5.84 31.59 -2.20
N LEU A 673 5.41 30.73 -3.12
CA LEU A 673 6.32 30.07 -4.05
C LEU A 673 6.76 31.05 -5.18
N PRO A 674 8.05 31.09 -5.53
CA PRO A 674 8.53 31.86 -6.68
C PRO A 674 8.12 31.17 -7.99
N ILE A 675 7.38 31.88 -8.85
CA ILE A 675 6.96 31.38 -10.17
C ILE A 675 8.09 31.58 -11.23
N LYS A 676 9.10 32.41 -10.94
CA LYS A 676 10.22 32.68 -11.84
C LYS A 676 11.41 31.75 -11.54
N SER A 677 11.83 30.98 -12.54
CA SER A 677 13.23 30.64 -12.76
C SER A 677 13.52 30.83 -14.25
N ASN A 678 14.25 31.89 -14.60
CA ASN A 678 14.80 32.07 -15.96
C ASN A 678 16.20 31.44 -16.06
N ASP A 679 16.66 30.77 -15.01
CA ASP A 679 17.92 30.05 -14.96
C ASP A 679 17.58 28.54 -14.92
N ASN A 680 17.73 27.90 -16.07
CA ASN A 680 17.49 26.46 -16.23
C ASN A 680 18.69 25.62 -15.72
N SER A 681 19.74 26.26 -15.16
CA SER A 681 20.90 25.52 -14.68
C SER A 681 20.62 24.80 -13.37
N ILE A 682 20.86 23.49 -13.35
CA ILE A 682 20.70 22.67 -12.15
C ILE A 682 21.99 22.72 -11.34
N LYS A 683 21.99 23.43 -10.20
CA LYS A 683 23.12 23.52 -9.27
C LYS A 683 22.84 22.91 -7.92
N LYS A 684 21.57 22.78 -7.54
CA LYS A 684 21.14 22.25 -6.26
C LYS A 684 20.10 21.15 -6.46
N ILE A 685 20.39 19.94 -5.98
CA ILE A 685 19.52 18.78 -6.09
C ILE A 685 19.02 18.38 -4.70
N LEU A 686 17.70 18.20 -4.56
CA LEU A 686 17.08 17.71 -3.33
C LEU A 686 16.63 16.27 -3.52
N ILE A 687 17.12 15.35 -2.69
CA ILE A 687 16.64 13.97 -2.59
C ILE A 687 15.70 13.89 -1.37
N MET A 688 14.40 13.68 -1.60
CA MET A 688 13.37 13.74 -0.55
C MET A 688 12.36 12.59 -0.65
N PRO A 689 12.72 11.37 -0.18
CA PRO A 689 11.83 10.22 -0.24
C PRO A 689 10.74 10.20 0.83
N THR A 690 9.60 9.59 0.49
CA THR A 690 8.48 9.38 1.42
C THR A 690 8.71 8.21 2.39
N TRP A 691 7.96 8.21 3.50
CA TRP A 691 7.93 7.10 4.45
C TRP A 691 7.17 5.88 3.89
N ARG A 692 7.61 4.68 4.30
CA ARG A 692 6.95 3.40 3.96
C ARG A 692 6.21 2.83 5.17
N ASP A 693 4.90 2.65 5.02
CA ASP A 693 4.05 2.21 6.14
C ASP A 693 4.27 0.76 6.60
N TRP A 694 4.99 -0.05 5.81
CA TRP A 694 5.43 -1.40 6.20
C TRP A 694 6.76 -1.44 6.95
N LEU A 695 7.50 -0.34 7.04
CA LEU A 695 8.78 -0.28 7.79
C LEU A 695 8.51 0.05 9.26
N ASN A 696 7.83 -0.86 9.96
CA ASN A 696 7.30 -0.63 11.30
C ASN A 696 8.20 -1.13 12.44
N SER A 697 9.44 -1.50 12.14
CA SER A 697 10.46 -1.92 13.11
C SER A 697 11.85 -1.67 12.56
N ASP A 698 12.84 -1.58 13.45
CA ASP A 698 14.26 -1.43 13.09
C ASP A 698 14.68 -2.53 12.13
N PHE A 699 14.47 -3.81 12.49
CA PHE A 699 14.79 -4.95 11.62
C PHE A 699 14.17 -4.84 10.22
N ALA A 700 12.89 -4.46 10.13
CA ALA A 700 12.22 -4.30 8.84
C ALA A 700 12.82 -3.17 8.01
N PHE A 701 13.31 -2.10 8.65
CA PHE A 701 13.96 -0.97 7.99
C PHE A 701 15.39 -1.33 7.54
N GLU A 702 16.19 -1.92 8.43
CA GLU A 702 17.60 -2.30 8.19
C GLU A 702 17.74 -3.30 7.04
N ASN A 703 16.74 -4.17 6.83
CA ASN A 703 16.71 -5.17 5.76
C ASN A 703 15.78 -4.76 4.60
N SER A 704 15.51 -3.46 4.43
CA SER A 704 14.61 -2.99 3.38
C SER A 704 15.33 -2.60 2.10
N GLU A 705 14.73 -2.95 0.96
CA GLU A 705 15.10 -2.39 -0.35
C GLU A 705 15.09 -0.85 -0.31
N TYR A 706 14.18 -0.23 0.44
CA TYR A 706 14.12 1.23 0.62
C TYR A 706 15.43 1.80 1.15
N LEU A 707 15.98 1.23 2.23
CA LEU A 707 17.26 1.66 2.78
C LEU A 707 18.38 1.41 1.77
N GLU A 708 18.44 0.21 1.20
CA GLU A 708 19.47 -0.19 0.24
C GLU A 708 19.54 0.75 -0.97
N ARG A 709 18.41 0.99 -1.65
CA ARG A 709 18.34 1.81 -2.86
C ARG A 709 18.78 3.26 -2.61
N TYR A 710 18.34 3.88 -1.51
CA TYR A 710 18.76 5.25 -1.20
C TYR A 710 20.20 5.34 -0.71
N LEU A 711 20.72 4.36 0.04
CA LEU A 711 22.14 4.31 0.39
C LEU A 711 23.03 4.14 -0.83
N ASN A 712 22.64 3.28 -1.78
CA ASN A 712 23.38 3.09 -3.01
C ASN A 712 23.39 4.36 -3.87
N LEU A 713 22.24 5.05 -3.98
CA LEU A 713 22.13 6.33 -4.68
C LEU A 713 23.08 7.40 -4.11
N ILE A 714 23.03 7.66 -2.80
CA ILE A 714 23.85 8.72 -2.18
C ILE A 714 25.34 8.37 -2.12
N LYS A 715 25.69 7.09 -2.21
CA LYS A 715 27.08 6.60 -2.30
C LYS A 715 27.55 6.39 -3.75
N ASN A 716 26.69 6.66 -4.73
CA ASN A 716 26.97 6.31 -6.11
C ASN A 716 28.20 7.11 -6.63
N PRO A 717 29.24 6.43 -7.15
CA PRO A 717 30.46 7.11 -7.61
C PRO A 717 30.24 8.14 -8.73
N LYS A 718 29.23 7.94 -9.59
CA LYS A 718 28.90 8.89 -10.66
C LYS A 718 28.22 10.14 -10.11
N LEU A 719 27.35 9.99 -9.11
CA LEU A 719 26.75 11.13 -8.42
C LEU A 719 27.82 11.94 -7.67
N ASN A 720 28.74 11.27 -6.98
CA ASN A 720 29.85 11.93 -6.29
C ASN A 720 30.76 12.70 -7.28
N LYS A 721 31.04 12.13 -8.45
CA LYS A 721 31.77 12.83 -9.52
C LYS A 721 31.04 14.08 -10.02
N LEU A 722 29.72 14.04 -10.13
CA LEU A 722 28.92 15.22 -10.49
C LEU A 722 29.06 16.33 -9.44
N ILE A 723 28.98 15.99 -8.16
CA ILE A 723 29.17 16.94 -7.05
C ILE A 723 30.54 17.64 -7.15
N GLU A 724 31.60 16.85 -7.36
CA GLU A 724 32.98 17.36 -7.36
C GLU A 724 33.36 18.14 -8.61
N HIS A 725 33.04 17.61 -9.80
CA HIS A 725 33.50 18.20 -11.06
C HIS A 725 32.63 19.35 -11.56
N GLN A 726 31.36 19.39 -11.18
CA GLN A 726 30.36 20.33 -11.73
C GLN A 726 29.84 21.33 -10.69
N GLY A 727 30.33 21.22 -9.45
CA GLY A 727 29.96 22.10 -8.34
C GLY A 727 28.48 22.02 -7.97
N VAL A 728 27.90 20.82 -8.06
CA VAL A 728 26.49 20.58 -7.72
C VAL A 728 26.35 20.27 -6.24
N GLU A 729 25.49 21.01 -5.54
CA GLU A 729 25.10 20.71 -4.16
C GLU A 729 23.98 19.67 -4.17
N VAL A 730 24.14 18.56 -3.44
CA VAL A 730 23.11 17.52 -3.32
C VAL A 730 22.75 17.36 -1.85
N ASN A 731 21.48 17.64 -1.52
CA ASN A 731 20.96 17.53 -0.17
C ASN A 731 20.00 16.36 -0.05
N PHE A 732 20.15 15.55 0.99
CA PHE A 732 19.30 14.41 1.31
C PHE A 732 18.45 14.71 2.55
N TYR A 733 17.13 14.78 2.35
CA TYR A 733 16.15 15.06 3.38
C TYR A 733 15.07 13.95 3.37
N PRO A 734 15.32 12.77 3.94
CA PRO A 734 14.29 11.75 4.06
C PRO A 734 13.21 12.19 5.04
N HIS A 735 12.02 11.62 4.89
CA HIS A 735 10.89 11.88 5.79
C HIS A 735 11.30 11.74 7.27
N TYR A 736 10.76 12.57 8.18
CA TYR A 736 11.20 12.63 9.58
C TYR A 736 11.26 11.27 10.29
N ARG A 737 10.33 10.36 9.97
CA ARG A 737 10.29 8.97 10.50
C ARG A 737 11.48 8.10 10.07
N SER A 738 12.09 8.35 8.92
CA SER A 738 13.25 7.59 8.43
C SER A 738 14.58 8.27 8.76
N GLN A 739 14.58 9.52 9.22
CA GLN A 739 15.80 10.28 9.45
C GLN A 739 16.76 9.61 10.45
N ASN A 740 16.25 9.19 11.61
CA ASN A 740 17.10 8.55 12.63
C ASN A 740 17.78 7.28 12.11
N TYR A 741 17.08 6.48 11.30
CA TYR A 741 17.66 5.28 10.73
C TYR A 741 18.77 5.61 9.72
N PHE A 742 18.53 6.53 8.78
CA PHE A 742 19.56 6.93 7.84
C PHE A 742 20.78 7.49 8.58
N LYS A 743 20.58 8.39 9.55
CA LYS A 743 21.67 9.01 10.33
C LYS A 743 22.67 7.98 10.88
N LEU A 744 22.20 6.86 11.44
CA LEU A 744 23.06 5.79 11.95
C LEU A 744 24.02 5.21 10.90
N TYR A 745 23.58 5.06 9.65
CA TYR A 745 24.38 4.54 8.55
C TYR A 745 25.29 5.60 7.89
N LEU A 746 24.95 6.88 8.02
CA LEU A 746 25.70 7.99 7.43
C LEU A 746 26.86 8.46 8.33
N MET A 747 26.74 8.29 9.66
CA MET A 747 27.77 8.71 10.63
C MET A 747 29.12 7.99 10.49
N SER A 748 29.21 6.93 9.69
CA SER A 748 30.43 6.12 9.49
C SER A 748 31.12 6.32 8.13
N ASN A 749 30.64 7.24 7.28
CA ASN A 749 31.14 7.40 5.91
C ASN A 749 31.41 8.88 5.57
N GLU A 750 32.52 9.16 4.88
CA GLU A 750 32.70 10.45 4.20
C GLU A 750 31.77 10.52 2.98
N LEU A 751 30.66 11.25 3.11
CA LEU A 751 29.67 11.41 2.05
C LEU A 751 29.76 12.80 1.44
N LYS A 752 29.62 12.87 0.12
CA LYS A 752 29.56 14.15 -0.63
C LYS A 752 28.16 14.75 -0.64
N VAL A 753 27.14 13.90 -0.50
CA VAL A 753 25.74 14.30 -0.32
C VAL A 753 25.53 14.82 1.11
N GLN A 754 24.95 16.00 1.25
CA GLN A 754 24.71 16.63 2.56
C GLN A 754 23.41 16.11 3.17
N TYR A 755 23.49 15.58 4.38
CA TYR A 755 22.32 15.13 5.12
C TYR A 755 21.69 16.30 5.88
N VAL A 756 20.44 16.63 5.59
CA VAL A 756 19.71 17.74 6.25
C VAL A 756 18.79 17.18 7.32
N GLU A 757 18.93 17.65 8.55
CA GLU A 757 18.14 17.18 9.70
C GLU A 757 16.86 18.00 9.88
N LEU A 758 15.82 17.36 10.42
CA LEU A 758 14.59 18.03 10.84
C LEU A 758 14.92 19.22 11.76
N GLY A 759 14.33 20.38 11.47
CA GLY A 759 14.52 21.61 12.24
C GLY A 759 15.69 22.48 11.78
N GLN A 760 16.63 21.98 10.97
CA GLN A 760 17.69 22.82 10.40
C GLN A 760 17.16 23.81 9.35
N LYS A 761 16.22 23.33 8.52
CA LYS A 761 15.54 24.11 7.47
C LYS A 761 14.07 23.69 7.40
N THR A 762 13.20 24.62 7.03
CA THR A 762 11.80 24.29 6.76
C THR A 762 11.69 23.57 5.42
N VAL A 763 10.68 22.71 5.27
CA VAL A 763 10.46 22.01 3.99
C VAL A 763 10.31 23.02 2.85
N GLN A 764 9.52 24.08 3.04
CA GLN A 764 9.33 25.10 2.02
C GLN A 764 10.65 25.78 1.59
N SER A 765 11.55 26.09 2.54
CA SER A 765 12.86 26.66 2.21
C SER A 765 13.70 25.70 1.35
N LEU A 766 13.71 24.41 1.69
CA LEU A 766 14.37 23.38 0.88
C LEU A 766 13.77 23.35 -0.53
N LEU A 767 12.44 23.34 -0.69
CA LEU A 767 11.84 23.30 -2.02
C LEU A 767 12.17 24.56 -2.87
N ILE A 768 12.23 25.73 -2.24
CA ILE A 768 12.55 27.00 -2.91
C ILE A 768 14.04 27.06 -3.30
N GLU A 769 14.95 26.61 -2.45
CA GLU A 769 16.39 26.74 -2.66
C GLU A 769 16.98 25.75 -3.68
N HIS A 770 16.28 24.65 -4.01
CA HIS A 770 16.82 23.60 -4.89
C HIS A 770 16.19 23.64 -6.29
N ASP A 771 16.94 23.22 -7.29
CA ASP A 771 16.59 23.34 -8.71
C ASP A 771 15.96 22.05 -9.26
N LEU A 772 16.37 20.89 -8.74
CA LEU A 772 15.86 19.57 -9.13
C LEU A 772 15.41 18.76 -7.90
N LEU A 773 14.21 18.17 -7.97
CA LEU A 773 13.71 17.25 -6.96
C LEU A 773 13.86 15.81 -7.43
N ILE A 774 14.48 14.97 -6.60
CA ILE A 774 14.41 13.52 -6.68
C ILE A 774 13.54 13.04 -5.53
N THR A 775 12.39 12.46 -5.85
CA THR A 775 11.42 11.97 -4.87
C THR A 775 10.82 10.66 -5.36
N ASP A 776 9.95 10.02 -4.59
CA ASP A 776 9.19 8.85 -5.00
C ASP A 776 7.70 9.19 -5.17
N TYR A 777 6.93 9.26 -4.10
CA TYR A 777 5.48 9.41 -4.12
C TYR A 777 5.00 10.66 -3.39
N SER A 778 5.90 11.59 -3.05
CA SER A 778 5.62 12.78 -2.22
C SER A 778 4.88 13.89 -2.94
N SER A 779 3.73 14.34 -2.42
CA SER A 779 2.95 15.45 -3.00
C SER A 779 3.73 16.76 -3.09
N VAL A 780 4.87 16.91 -2.39
CA VAL A 780 5.77 18.07 -2.50
C VAL A 780 6.32 18.28 -3.91
N SER A 781 6.27 17.27 -4.79
CA SER A 781 6.60 17.46 -6.20
C SER A 781 5.68 18.44 -6.91
N PHE A 782 4.44 18.61 -6.42
CA PHE A 782 3.52 19.60 -6.97
C PHE A 782 3.99 21.02 -6.66
N ASP A 783 4.56 21.28 -5.48
CA ASP A 783 5.18 22.56 -5.16
C ASP A 783 6.36 22.87 -6.13
N PHE A 784 7.20 21.87 -6.45
CA PHE A 784 8.24 22.00 -7.49
C PHE A 784 7.65 22.31 -8.87
N THR A 785 6.62 21.55 -9.26
CA THR A 785 5.93 21.74 -10.54
C THR A 785 5.28 23.12 -10.63
N TYR A 786 4.73 23.63 -9.52
CA TYR A 786 4.15 24.98 -9.42
C TYR A 786 5.20 26.05 -9.73
N MET A 787 6.42 25.89 -9.20
CA MET A 787 7.58 26.76 -9.43
C MET A 787 8.25 26.57 -10.80
N ASN A 788 7.70 25.73 -11.69
CA ASN A 788 8.32 25.35 -12.97
C ASN A 788 9.69 24.66 -12.80
N LYS A 789 9.86 23.84 -11.76
CA LYS A 789 11.11 23.10 -11.54
C LYS A 789 10.96 21.61 -11.87
N PRO A 790 11.98 20.97 -12.45
CA PRO A 790 11.93 19.55 -12.81
C PRO A 790 11.86 18.62 -11.60
N VAL A 791 11.23 17.46 -11.81
CA VAL A 791 11.11 16.38 -10.84
C VAL A 791 11.47 15.05 -11.50
N ILE A 792 12.27 14.23 -10.81
CA ILE A 792 12.51 12.83 -11.16
C ILE A 792 11.96 11.94 -10.05
N PHE A 793 11.17 10.95 -10.45
CA PHE A 793 10.46 10.02 -9.58
C PHE A 793 11.17 8.66 -9.54
N TYR A 794 11.65 8.24 -8.37
CA TYR A 794 12.32 6.95 -8.17
C TYR A 794 11.35 5.89 -7.61
N HIS A 795 10.72 5.10 -8.49
CA HIS A 795 9.55 4.24 -8.22
C HIS A 795 9.88 2.75 -8.10
N PHE A 796 10.99 2.39 -7.47
CA PHE A 796 11.43 0.98 -7.37
C PHE A 796 10.42 0.04 -6.68
N ASP A 797 9.55 0.55 -5.80
CA ASP A 797 8.60 -0.24 -4.98
C ASP A 797 7.11 0.09 -5.19
N VAL A 798 6.74 0.48 -6.42
CA VAL A 798 5.42 1.02 -6.77
C VAL A 798 4.26 0.10 -6.39
N GLU A 799 4.38 -1.21 -6.64
CA GLU A 799 3.31 -2.19 -6.36
C GLU A 799 3.03 -2.30 -4.86
N ARG A 800 4.09 -2.28 -4.05
CA ARG A 800 4.00 -2.37 -2.58
C ARG A 800 3.44 -1.07 -1.99
N PHE A 801 3.86 0.08 -2.54
CA PHE A 801 3.39 1.40 -2.12
C PHE A 801 1.90 1.58 -2.40
N PHE A 802 1.46 1.28 -3.62
CA PHE A 802 0.08 1.41 -4.06
C PHE A 802 -0.75 0.13 -3.94
N ARG A 803 -0.41 -0.77 -3.01
CA ARG A 803 -1.19 -2.01 -2.75
C ARG A 803 -2.67 -1.79 -2.41
N LYS A 804 -3.05 -0.56 -2.07
CA LYS A 804 -4.44 -0.13 -1.80
C LYS A 804 -5.09 0.63 -2.97
N GLY A 805 -4.38 0.77 -4.09
CA GLY A 805 -4.77 1.55 -5.26
C GLY A 805 -4.20 2.96 -5.26
N ILE A 806 -4.05 3.50 -6.48
CA ILE A 806 -3.81 4.91 -6.78
C ILE A 806 -5.15 5.57 -7.08
N LEU A 807 -5.39 6.81 -6.64
CA LEU A 807 -6.69 7.48 -6.86
C LEU A 807 -6.80 8.14 -8.24
N ARG A 808 -5.68 8.44 -8.87
CA ARG A 808 -5.61 9.10 -10.17
C ARG A 808 -4.69 8.35 -11.13
N PRO A 809 -4.84 8.52 -12.45
CA PRO A 809 -3.90 7.98 -13.42
C PRO A 809 -2.46 8.44 -13.13
N ILE A 810 -1.48 7.56 -13.34
CA ILE A 810 -0.06 7.84 -13.06
C ILE A 810 0.42 9.10 -13.79
N HIS A 811 0.06 9.26 -15.07
CA HIS A 811 0.48 10.39 -15.90
C HIS A 811 -0.09 11.75 -15.43
N GLU A 812 -1.26 11.76 -14.79
CA GLU A 812 -1.78 12.97 -14.15
C GLU A 812 -1.15 13.21 -12.77
N THR A 813 -0.72 12.14 -12.11
CA THR A 813 -0.28 12.15 -10.71
C THR A 813 1.18 12.52 -10.54
N PHE A 814 2.02 12.15 -11.50
CA PHE A 814 3.47 12.26 -11.46
C PHE A 814 3.95 13.05 -12.67
N LEU A 815 4.10 14.35 -12.43
CA LEU A 815 4.52 15.34 -13.41
C LEU A 815 6.06 15.43 -13.45
N GLY A 816 6.70 14.47 -14.13
CA GLY A 816 8.15 14.31 -14.20
C GLY A 816 8.59 12.92 -14.67
N ASP A 817 9.90 12.74 -14.87
CA ASP A 817 10.45 11.45 -15.34
C ASP A 817 10.30 10.37 -14.26
N ILE A 818 9.74 9.21 -14.60
CA ILE A 818 9.66 8.05 -13.70
C ILE A 818 10.76 7.05 -14.05
N VAL A 819 11.56 6.69 -13.05
CA VAL A 819 12.63 5.70 -13.16
C VAL A 819 12.51 4.65 -12.06
N TYR A 820 12.83 3.40 -12.40
CA TYR A 820 12.74 2.26 -11.49
C TYR A 820 14.12 1.78 -11.02
N GLU A 821 15.14 1.96 -11.86
CA GLU A 821 16.50 1.48 -11.62
C GLU A 821 17.49 2.64 -11.39
N GLU A 822 18.43 2.42 -10.47
CA GLU A 822 19.44 3.42 -10.08
C GLU A 822 20.25 3.91 -11.29
N LYS A 823 20.62 2.99 -12.20
CA LYS A 823 21.39 3.33 -13.41
C LYS A 823 20.68 4.42 -14.24
N ASN A 824 19.37 4.26 -14.43
CA ASN A 824 18.56 5.19 -15.21
C ASN A 824 18.38 6.51 -14.46
N LEU A 825 18.22 6.46 -13.13
CA LEU A 825 18.17 7.67 -12.29
C LEU A 825 19.45 8.50 -12.42
N ILE A 826 20.61 7.87 -12.30
CA ILE A 826 21.91 8.54 -12.44
C ILE A 826 22.08 9.16 -13.84
N GLU A 827 21.65 8.45 -14.88
CA GLU A 827 21.67 8.96 -16.26
C GLU A 827 20.78 10.21 -16.41
N ARG A 828 19.56 10.17 -15.86
CA ARG A 828 18.66 11.33 -15.87
C ARG A 828 19.21 12.52 -15.09
N ILE A 829 19.81 12.29 -13.93
CA ILE A 829 20.48 13.34 -13.15
C ILE A 829 21.62 13.95 -13.95
N ASN A 830 22.49 13.12 -14.54
CA ASN A 830 23.61 13.59 -15.34
C ASN A 830 23.15 14.43 -16.53
N ASN A 831 22.16 13.96 -17.28
CA ASN A 831 21.60 14.71 -18.42
C ASN A 831 21.00 16.04 -17.95
N ALA A 832 20.31 16.04 -16.80
CA ALA A 832 19.70 17.25 -16.27
C ALA A 832 20.71 18.32 -15.83
N VAL A 833 21.86 17.91 -15.33
CA VAL A 833 22.95 18.84 -14.96
C VAL A 833 23.75 19.28 -16.19
N MET A 834 23.99 18.38 -17.17
CA MET A 834 24.94 18.62 -18.26
C MET A 834 24.36 19.36 -19.47
N ASN A 835 23.15 19.01 -19.90
CA ASN A 835 22.75 19.37 -21.26
C ASN A 835 22.11 20.76 -21.38
N ASN A 836 21.72 21.43 -20.29
CA ASN A 836 20.82 22.59 -20.34
C ASN A 836 19.65 22.36 -21.33
N ASP A 837 19.29 21.09 -21.57
CA ASP A 837 18.19 20.74 -22.44
C ASP A 837 16.98 21.42 -21.83
N ASP A 838 16.18 22.06 -22.69
CA ASP A 838 14.91 22.64 -22.31
C ASP A 838 14.11 21.48 -21.69
N HIS A 839 14.14 21.37 -20.37
CA HIS A 839 13.55 20.30 -19.56
C HIS A 839 12.04 20.41 -19.74
N ASN A 840 11.55 20.01 -20.92
CA ASN A 840 10.32 20.47 -21.56
C ASN A 840 9.28 20.88 -20.52
N LEU A 841 9.32 22.17 -20.14
CA LEU A 841 8.46 22.75 -19.12
C LEU A 841 7.01 22.86 -19.59
N ASN A 842 6.72 22.36 -20.80
CA ASN A 842 5.39 22.02 -21.30
C ASN A 842 4.82 20.75 -20.61
N ILE A 843 5.02 20.64 -19.30
CA ILE A 843 4.31 19.67 -18.49
C ILE A 843 2.88 20.16 -18.36
N ASP A 844 1.94 19.28 -18.68
CA ASP A 844 0.53 19.60 -18.66
C ASP A 844 -0.02 19.73 -17.23
N LYS A 845 -0.17 20.96 -16.75
CA LYS A 845 -0.55 21.24 -15.36
C LYS A 845 -2.04 21.31 -15.10
N LYS A 846 -2.89 21.32 -16.15
CA LYS A 846 -4.34 21.61 -16.03
C LYS A 846 -5.10 20.63 -15.14
N HIS A 847 -4.59 19.41 -14.99
CA HIS A 847 -5.21 18.41 -14.10
C HIS A 847 -4.80 18.59 -12.62
N ILE A 848 -3.81 19.44 -12.32
CA ILE A 848 -3.26 19.65 -10.98
C ILE A 848 -3.49 21.06 -10.46
N PHE A 849 -3.44 22.07 -11.34
CA PHE A 849 -3.64 23.46 -10.97
C PHE A 849 -4.59 24.13 -11.98
N ASP A 850 -5.75 24.60 -11.48
CA ASP A 850 -6.63 25.49 -12.26
C ASP A 850 -6.10 26.94 -12.22
N PHE A 851 -5.39 27.30 -11.15
CA PHE A 851 -4.78 28.62 -10.95
C PHE A 851 -3.28 28.50 -10.68
N ASN A 852 -2.48 29.24 -11.43
CA ASN A 852 -1.04 29.40 -11.21
C ASN A 852 -0.70 30.90 -11.04
N ASP A 853 -1.18 31.48 -9.95
CA ASP A 853 -1.07 32.90 -9.60
C ASP A 853 -0.79 33.09 -8.09
N LYS A 854 -0.83 34.32 -7.58
CA LYS A 854 -0.59 34.63 -6.16
C LYS A 854 -1.84 35.09 -5.40
N ASN A 855 -3.02 34.68 -5.86
CA ASN A 855 -4.30 35.09 -5.31
C ASN A 855 -5.04 33.92 -4.63
N ASN A 856 -4.31 32.85 -4.23
CA ASN A 856 -4.92 31.68 -3.61
C ASN A 856 -5.53 32.04 -2.25
N ASN A 857 -4.81 32.82 -1.42
CA ASN A 857 -5.32 33.27 -0.11
C ASN A 857 -6.57 34.15 -0.24
N GLU A 858 -6.62 35.05 -1.22
CA GLU A 858 -7.78 35.90 -1.47
C GLU A 858 -9.01 35.07 -1.83
N ARG A 859 -8.87 34.09 -2.75
CA ARG A 859 -9.95 33.18 -3.12
C ARG A 859 -10.47 32.36 -1.94
N ILE A 860 -9.57 31.87 -1.06
CA ILE A 860 -9.96 31.16 0.16
C ILE A 860 -10.79 32.09 1.06
N TYR A 861 -10.31 33.30 1.32
CA TYR A 861 -11.00 34.28 2.15
C TYR A 861 -12.40 34.62 1.63
N GLN A 862 -12.52 34.93 0.34
CA GLN A 862 -13.81 35.25 -0.28
C GLN A 862 -14.77 34.06 -0.23
N SER A 863 -14.27 32.84 -0.43
CA SER A 863 -15.08 31.62 -0.32
C SER A 863 -15.65 31.45 1.09
N ILE A 864 -14.86 31.71 2.14
CA ILE A 864 -15.33 31.64 3.53
C ILE A 864 -16.41 32.70 3.77
N LEU A 865 -16.16 33.97 3.42
CA LEU A 865 -17.14 35.05 3.61
C LEU A 865 -18.48 34.75 2.93
N SER A 866 -18.45 34.32 1.67
CA SER A 866 -19.65 34.00 0.91
C SER A 866 -20.53 32.90 1.52
N ASN A 867 -19.97 32.07 2.40
CA ASN A 867 -20.73 31.05 3.12
C ASN A 867 -21.18 31.50 4.51
N LEU A 868 -20.49 32.46 5.14
CA LEU A 868 -20.96 33.06 6.38
C LEU A 868 -22.17 33.99 6.16
N GLU A 869 -22.33 34.53 4.96
CA GLU A 869 -23.47 35.38 4.58
C GLU A 869 -24.76 34.59 4.24
N LYS A 870 -24.68 33.26 4.06
CA LYS A 870 -25.81 32.38 3.75
C LYS A 870 -26.45 31.85 5.02
#